data_AF-A0AAV1BW80-F1
#
_entry.id   AF-A0AAV1BW80-F1
#
_cell.length_a   1.000
_cell.length_b   1.000
_cell.length_c   1.000
_cell.angle_alpha   90.00
_cell.angle_beta   90.00
_cell.angle_gamma   90.00
#
_symmetry.space_group_name_H-M   'P 1'
#
loop_
_entity.id
_entity.type
_entity.pdbx_description
1 polymer ?
#
loop_
_entity_poly.entity_id
_entity_poly.type
_entity_poly.pdbx_seq_one_letter_code
_entity_poly.pdbx_strand_id
1 'polypeptide(L)'
;MSMRSIIGILLVLFFGGYFCGTVVSTTVTYDRKALVIDGRRRILQSGSLHYPRATPEMWPNLIRKVKAGGLDVIESYVFWNYHEPVRGQYYFEGRFDLVKFVKTVQEAGLFVHLRIGPYACAEWNYGGFPMWLHFIPGIQFRTSNNLFKNEMKRFLEKIVNLMKDEKLFASQGGPIILAQVENEYGNVEGAYGVGGEKYVKWAAKTAVSLNTTVPWVMCSQSDAPDPIINTCNGFYCDGFTPNSKSKPPMWTENYSGWFLSFGYPIPYRPVEDLAFAVARFFEQGGTFQNYYMYFGGTNFGRTAGGPLIATSYDYDAPLDEYGFLRQPKWGHLRDLHIAIKLCEDYLVEADPIRVSLGVNLEAHVYYKTSNDCAAFLANVDSKLAATVTFNGNSYFLPAWSVSILPDCRTVVFNTAKVTSQKTLEVCDASPAMDTVMVRQSYLDSSEWSWYEEKIGVCGNKSFVESGLLEQINTTKDTSDFLWYTTSININDDMEIHKPIEASLKISSLGHAAMVFVNKKPVGFGYGIHDGASFALNKKISLNPGTNALDILSMMIGLQNYGPWFDIQGAGIDSVNVTGLKKHTEHLSSAKWTYQVGTEGEYLGLQEPDLANSSLWYKGNAVPVNHSLIWYKTIFVAPEGSGPLSLNLATMGKGQAWVNGQSIGRYWPAYISPTTGCTDNCDYRGSYNAWKCLKKCGQPAQTLYHIPRTWLNAGKNLLVLHEELGGDPSKISIITRAGQEICTTLSEDDLPPADTWEPEIGFTSEVPHARLTCDEGWHIASISFAIFGDFKGECGAFTPGSCYFNVASKFEKACVGKQGCSVPISTTNLGDPCPGMLKSLAVQALCNS
;
A
#
# COMPACT_ATOMS: atom_id res chain seq x y z
N MET A 1 -66.16 -8.74 -35.63
CA MET A 1 -65.09 -7.86 -35.14
C MET A 1 -63.77 -8.62 -35.28
N SER A 2 -62.81 -8.01 -35.95
CA SER A 2 -61.74 -8.65 -36.71
C SER A 2 -60.46 -8.93 -35.91
N MET A 3 -59.94 -10.16 -36.04
CA MET A 3 -58.54 -10.51 -36.30
C MET A 3 -57.44 -9.75 -35.53
N ARG A 4 -57.37 -9.89 -34.19
CA ARG A 4 -56.15 -9.63 -33.39
C ARG A 4 -56.13 -10.43 -32.07
N SER A 5 -55.99 -11.76 -32.15
CA SER A 5 -55.78 -12.57 -30.92
C SER A 5 -54.89 -13.80 -31.08
N ILE A 6 -54.09 -13.91 -32.15
CA ILE A 6 -53.24 -15.11 -32.42
C ILE A 6 -51.76 -14.75 -32.69
N ILE A 7 -51.29 -13.55 -32.29
CA ILE A 7 -49.86 -13.17 -32.40
C ILE A 7 -49.33 -12.72 -31.02
N GLY A 8 -49.50 -13.57 -30.00
CA GLY A 8 -49.06 -13.27 -28.64
C GLY A 8 -48.39 -14.43 -27.89
N ILE A 9 -48.18 -15.58 -28.52
CA ILE A 9 -47.68 -16.80 -27.85
C ILE A 9 -46.45 -17.43 -28.56
N LEU A 10 -45.83 -16.74 -29.52
CA LEU A 10 -44.70 -17.29 -30.29
C LEU A 10 -43.44 -16.40 -30.34
N LEU A 11 -43.30 -15.44 -29.42
CA LEU A 11 -42.17 -14.49 -29.40
C LEU A 11 -41.62 -14.20 -27.98
N VAL A 12 -41.61 -15.22 -27.11
CA VAL A 12 -41.01 -15.14 -25.75
C VAL A 12 -39.97 -16.25 -25.48
N LEU A 13 -39.55 -17.02 -26.50
CA LEU A 13 -38.61 -18.15 -26.32
C LEU A 13 -37.21 -17.95 -26.92
N PHE A 14 -36.75 -16.71 -27.12
CA PHE A 14 -35.43 -16.47 -27.73
C PHE A 14 -34.62 -15.32 -27.12
N PHE A 15 -34.60 -15.16 -25.79
CA PHE A 15 -33.51 -14.46 -25.08
C PHE A 15 -33.51 -14.88 -23.61
N GLY A 16 -32.90 -16.04 -23.35
CA GLY A 16 -32.85 -16.64 -22.01
C GLY A 16 -31.94 -17.86 -21.97
N GLY A 17 -30.88 -17.88 -22.77
CA GLY A 17 -29.77 -18.81 -22.59
C GLY A 17 -28.91 -18.27 -21.45
N TYR A 18 -29.33 -18.52 -20.20
CA TYR A 18 -28.37 -18.66 -19.12
C TYR A 18 -27.41 -19.77 -19.58
N PHE A 19 -26.18 -19.40 -19.96
CA PHE A 19 -25.06 -20.32 -19.80
C PHE A 19 -24.98 -20.58 -18.29
N CYS A 20 -25.75 -21.55 -17.81
CA CYS A 20 -25.36 -22.35 -16.68
C CYS A 20 -24.10 -23.07 -17.16
N GLY A 21 -22.96 -22.38 -17.03
CA GLY A 21 -21.65 -22.93 -17.34
C GLY A 21 -21.50 -24.18 -16.50
N THR A 22 -21.57 -25.33 -17.16
CA THR A 22 -21.04 -26.58 -16.67
C THR A 22 -19.68 -26.30 -16.03
N VAL A 23 -19.43 -26.87 -14.85
CA VAL A 23 -18.14 -26.83 -14.16
C VAL A 23 -17.07 -27.38 -15.12
N VAL A 24 -16.42 -26.50 -15.89
CA VAL A 24 -15.24 -26.84 -16.67
C VAL A 24 -14.07 -26.68 -15.72
N SER A 25 -13.43 -27.80 -15.39
CA SER A 25 -12.16 -27.84 -14.68
C SER A 25 -11.13 -27.05 -15.52
N THR A 26 -10.64 -25.92 -14.99
CA THR A 26 -9.68 -25.08 -15.70
C THR A 26 -8.27 -25.66 -15.54
N THR A 27 -7.62 -26.04 -16.63
CA THR A 27 -6.24 -26.56 -16.62
C THR A 27 -5.26 -25.41 -16.73
N VAL A 28 -4.31 -25.30 -15.79
CA VAL A 28 -3.25 -24.27 -15.83
C VAL A 28 -1.88 -24.92 -15.96
N THR A 29 -1.18 -24.57 -17.03
CA THR A 29 0.20 -24.99 -17.30
C THR A 29 1.01 -23.78 -17.77
N TYR A 30 2.25 -23.98 -18.23
CA TYR A 30 3.05 -22.94 -18.86
C TYR A 30 3.92 -23.55 -19.95
N ASP A 31 4.37 -22.71 -20.87
CA ASP A 31 5.47 -23.02 -21.77
C ASP A 31 6.49 -21.88 -21.77
N ARG A 32 7.43 -21.91 -22.72
CA ARG A 32 8.46 -20.87 -22.88
C ARG A 32 7.90 -19.45 -23.02
N LYS A 33 6.63 -19.33 -23.43
CA LYS A 33 6.04 -18.06 -23.84
C LYS A 33 5.18 -17.49 -22.73
N ALA A 34 4.18 -18.22 -22.26
CA ALA A 34 3.20 -17.71 -21.32
C ALA A 34 2.64 -18.80 -20.40
N LEU A 35 1.81 -18.37 -19.44
CA LEU A 35 0.87 -19.26 -18.80
C LEU A 35 -0.21 -19.70 -19.80
N VAL A 36 -0.55 -20.98 -19.74
CA VAL A 36 -1.54 -21.62 -20.61
C VAL A 36 -2.73 -22.02 -19.75
N ILE A 37 -3.85 -21.32 -19.94
CA ILE A 37 -5.11 -21.52 -19.22
C ILE A 37 -6.11 -22.10 -20.23
N ASP A 38 -6.60 -23.32 -19.96
CA ASP A 38 -7.51 -24.06 -20.86
C ASP A 38 -6.99 -24.18 -22.29
N GLY A 39 -5.71 -24.51 -22.41
CA GLY A 39 -5.03 -24.70 -23.70
C GLY A 39 -4.71 -23.41 -24.44
N ARG A 40 -5.02 -22.24 -23.88
CA ARG A 40 -4.74 -20.93 -24.47
C ARG A 40 -3.67 -20.21 -23.68
N ARG A 41 -2.61 -19.77 -24.37
CA ARG A 41 -1.65 -18.81 -23.81
C ARG A 41 -2.36 -17.50 -23.51
N ARG A 42 -2.01 -16.85 -22.41
CA ARG A 42 -2.63 -15.59 -21.96
C ARG A 42 -1.59 -14.55 -21.63
N ILE A 43 -1.88 -13.30 -21.99
CA ILE A 43 -1.21 -12.12 -21.43
C ILE A 43 -1.99 -11.72 -20.19
N LEU A 44 -1.36 -11.76 -19.02
CA LEU A 44 -2.04 -11.55 -17.74
C LEU A 44 -1.58 -10.26 -17.07
N GLN A 45 -2.54 -9.41 -16.76
CA GLN A 45 -2.34 -8.19 -16.00
C GLN A 45 -2.91 -8.39 -14.59
N SER A 46 -2.08 -8.14 -13.59
CA SER A 46 -2.36 -8.48 -12.20
C SER A 46 -2.18 -7.26 -11.30
N GLY A 47 -2.84 -7.26 -10.14
CA GLY A 47 -2.65 -6.24 -9.12
C GLY A 47 -2.72 -6.81 -7.71
N SER A 48 -1.81 -6.38 -6.84
CA SER A 48 -1.80 -6.78 -5.44
C SER A 48 -2.88 -6.05 -4.65
N LEU A 49 -3.67 -6.83 -3.91
CA LEU A 49 -4.67 -6.38 -2.93
C LEU A 49 -4.58 -7.31 -1.71
N HIS A 50 -4.00 -6.83 -0.61
CA HIS A 50 -3.86 -7.64 0.61
C HIS A 50 -5.14 -7.61 1.43
N TYR A 51 -5.81 -8.76 1.53
CA TYR A 51 -7.12 -8.87 2.20
C TYR A 51 -7.16 -8.27 3.62
N PRO A 52 -6.12 -8.39 4.49
CA PRO A 52 -6.20 -7.83 5.84
C PRO A 52 -5.95 -6.32 5.93
N ARG A 53 -5.49 -5.69 4.84
CA ARG A 53 -5.30 -4.23 4.74
C ARG A 53 -6.58 -3.48 4.31
N ALA A 54 -7.68 -4.21 4.12
CA ALA A 54 -9.03 -3.72 3.92
C ALA A 54 -10.02 -4.50 4.80
N THR A 55 -11.26 -4.03 4.92
CA THR A 55 -12.31 -4.81 5.58
C THR A 55 -13.06 -5.69 4.58
N PRO A 56 -13.74 -6.77 5.02
CA PRO A 56 -14.53 -7.63 4.14
C PRO A 56 -15.58 -6.91 3.30
N GLU A 57 -16.11 -5.79 3.79
CA GLU A 57 -17.12 -5.00 3.09
C GLU A 57 -16.51 -4.09 2.03
N MET A 58 -15.22 -3.77 2.13
CA MET A 58 -14.50 -3.02 1.10
C MET A 58 -14.13 -3.92 -0.08
N TRP A 59 -13.86 -5.22 0.15
CA TRP A 59 -13.33 -6.11 -0.89
C TRP A 59 -14.16 -6.12 -2.18
N PRO A 60 -15.51 -6.27 -2.19
CA PRO A 60 -16.26 -6.31 -3.44
C PRO A 60 -16.10 -5.04 -4.27
N ASN A 61 -16.07 -3.87 -3.62
CA ASN A 61 -15.90 -2.58 -4.30
C ASN A 61 -14.49 -2.47 -4.89
N LEU A 62 -13.46 -2.78 -4.10
CA LEU A 62 -12.06 -2.75 -4.54
C LEU A 62 -11.82 -3.71 -5.71
N ILE A 63 -12.30 -4.95 -5.62
CA ILE A 63 -12.15 -5.99 -6.64
C ILE A 63 -12.85 -5.57 -7.96
N ARG A 64 -14.03 -4.95 -7.87
CA ARG A 64 -14.71 -4.43 -9.06
C ARG A 64 -13.94 -3.27 -9.71
N LYS A 65 -13.33 -2.38 -8.92
CA LYS A 65 -12.46 -1.30 -9.44
C LYS A 65 -11.18 -1.85 -10.08
N VAL A 66 -10.62 -2.92 -9.52
CA VAL A 66 -9.51 -3.69 -10.12
C VAL A 66 -9.91 -4.25 -11.49
N LYS A 67 -11.08 -4.92 -11.57
CA LYS A 67 -11.61 -5.44 -12.84
C LYS A 67 -11.87 -4.33 -13.87
N ALA A 68 -12.52 -3.25 -13.44
CA ALA A 68 -12.80 -2.09 -14.30
C ALA A 68 -11.51 -1.39 -14.77
N GLY A 69 -10.42 -1.55 -14.03
CA GLY A 69 -9.09 -1.10 -14.41
C GLY A 69 -8.41 -1.98 -15.45
N GLY A 70 -9.03 -3.09 -15.88
CA GLY A 70 -8.51 -3.97 -16.93
C GLY A 70 -7.60 -5.10 -16.44
N LEU A 71 -7.55 -5.38 -15.14
CA LEU A 71 -6.76 -6.50 -14.61
C LEU A 71 -7.51 -7.83 -14.76
N ASP A 72 -6.77 -8.91 -15.00
CA ASP A 72 -7.25 -10.30 -15.08
C ASP A 72 -7.08 -11.06 -13.75
N VAL A 73 -6.08 -10.66 -12.94
CA VAL A 73 -5.63 -11.40 -11.76
C VAL A 73 -5.54 -10.48 -10.55
N ILE A 74 -5.92 -10.99 -9.38
CA ILE A 74 -5.59 -10.37 -8.08
C ILE A 74 -4.50 -11.20 -7.40
N GLU A 75 -3.46 -10.52 -6.95
CA GLU A 75 -2.39 -11.11 -6.17
C GLU A 75 -2.57 -10.78 -4.68
N SER A 76 -2.32 -11.74 -3.80
CA SER A 76 -2.21 -11.47 -2.37
C SER A 76 -1.25 -12.42 -1.69
N TYR A 77 -0.46 -11.89 -0.75
CA TYR A 77 0.22 -12.71 0.26
C TYR A 77 -0.76 -13.38 1.20
N VAL A 78 -0.30 -14.43 1.90
CA VAL A 78 -0.95 -15.02 3.08
C VAL A 78 -0.16 -14.67 4.34
N PHE A 79 -0.82 -14.15 5.37
CA PHE A 79 -0.15 -13.61 6.57
C PHE A 79 -0.20 -14.60 7.75
N TRP A 80 0.83 -15.44 7.87
CA TRP A 80 0.88 -16.54 8.85
C TRP A 80 0.70 -16.07 10.30
N ASN A 81 1.31 -14.95 10.69
CA ASN A 81 1.24 -14.42 12.05
C ASN A 81 -0.19 -14.21 12.58
N TYR A 82 -1.13 -13.84 11.71
CA TYR A 82 -2.54 -13.71 12.07
C TYR A 82 -3.36 -14.97 11.87
N HIS A 83 -2.97 -15.82 10.91
CA HIS A 83 -3.67 -17.08 10.69
C HIS A 83 -3.33 -18.13 11.74
N GLU A 84 -2.21 -18.01 12.45
CA GLU A 84 -1.82 -18.93 13.53
C GLU A 84 -1.22 -18.14 14.70
N PRO A 85 -2.01 -17.30 15.40
CA PRO A 85 -1.51 -16.47 16.50
C PRO A 85 -1.00 -17.31 17.67
N VAL A 86 -1.56 -18.50 17.85
CA VAL A 86 -1.10 -19.54 18.77
C VAL A 86 -0.82 -20.80 17.97
N ARG A 87 0.33 -21.45 18.20
CA ARG A 87 0.74 -22.66 17.47
C ARG A 87 -0.36 -23.72 17.48
N GLY A 88 -0.80 -24.14 16.30
CA GLY A 88 -1.86 -25.12 16.07
C GLY A 88 -3.29 -24.58 16.14
N GLN A 89 -3.49 -23.31 16.48
CA GLN A 89 -4.82 -22.68 16.53
C GLN A 89 -4.95 -21.67 15.39
N TYR A 90 -5.81 -22.00 14.43
CA TYR A 90 -5.95 -21.21 13.21
C TYR A 90 -7.11 -20.21 13.28
N TYR A 91 -6.93 -19.04 12.65
CA TYR A 91 -7.93 -17.98 12.58
C TYR A 91 -8.14 -17.51 11.12
N PHE A 92 -9.39 -17.57 10.65
CA PHE A 92 -9.79 -17.20 9.28
C PHE A 92 -11.10 -16.40 9.27
N GLU A 93 -11.32 -15.54 10.26
CA GLU A 93 -12.56 -14.77 10.42
C GLU A 93 -12.33 -13.27 10.13
N GLY A 94 -13.43 -12.55 9.87
CA GLY A 94 -13.40 -11.10 9.62
C GLY A 94 -12.49 -10.73 8.46
N ARG A 95 -11.63 -9.71 8.65
CA ARG A 95 -10.66 -9.29 7.60
C ARG A 95 -9.55 -10.31 7.32
N PHE A 96 -9.48 -11.39 8.08
CA PHE A 96 -8.55 -12.50 7.86
C PHE A 96 -9.24 -13.72 7.24
N ASP A 97 -10.48 -13.59 6.77
CA ASP A 97 -11.16 -14.64 6.02
C ASP A 97 -10.63 -14.71 4.57
N LEU A 98 -9.53 -15.46 4.42
CA LEU A 98 -8.87 -15.70 3.14
C LEU A 98 -9.81 -16.40 2.13
N VAL A 99 -10.62 -17.34 2.60
CA VAL A 99 -11.53 -18.11 1.73
C VAL A 99 -12.59 -17.20 1.15
N LYS A 100 -13.23 -16.37 1.99
CA LYS A 100 -14.22 -15.39 1.53
C LYS A 100 -13.59 -14.40 0.55
N PHE A 101 -12.40 -13.88 0.84
CA PHE A 101 -11.71 -12.99 -0.08
C PHE A 101 -11.51 -13.62 -1.47
N VAL A 102 -10.94 -14.83 -1.53
CA VAL A 102 -10.71 -15.55 -2.79
C VAL A 102 -12.02 -15.85 -3.53
N LYS A 103 -13.09 -16.21 -2.81
CA LYS A 103 -14.43 -16.38 -3.40
C LYS A 103 -14.99 -15.08 -3.95
N THR A 104 -14.80 -13.94 -3.28
CA THR A 104 -15.20 -12.64 -3.81
C THR A 104 -14.45 -12.28 -5.10
N VAL A 105 -13.17 -12.65 -5.22
CA VAL A 105 -12.41 -12.51 -6.48
C VAL A 105 -13.01 -13.39 -7.59
N GLN A 106 -13.37 -14.64 -7.26
CA GLN A 106 -14.02 -15.56 -8.18
C GLN A 106 -15.38 -15.04 -8.67
N GLU A 107 -16.20 -14.50 -7.77
CA GLU A 107 -17.52 -13.91 -8.09
C GLU A 107 -17.39 -12.72 -9.05
N ALA A 108 -16.31 -11.95 -8.93
CA ALA A 108 -15.99 -10.89 -9.88
C ALA A 108 -15.49 -11.42 -11.23
N GLY A 109 -15.19 -12.72 -11.37
CA GLY A 109 -14.67 -13.34 -12.59
C GLY A 109 -13.20 -13.01 -12.86
N LEU A 110 -12.41 -12.80 -11.81
CA LEU A 110 -10.96 -12.62 -11.87
C LEU A 110 -10.24 -13.88 -11.37
N PHE A 111 -8.99 -14.05 -11.81
CA PHE A 111 -8.11 -15.08 -11.28
C PHE A 111 -7.38 -14.63 -10.01
N VAL A 112 -6.74 -15.57 -9.32
CA VAL A 112 -5.91 -15.33 -8.14
C VAL A 112 -4.50 -15.87 -8.34
N HIS A 113 -3.49 -15.03 -8.03
CA HIS A 113 -2.13 -15.46 -7.72
C HIS A 113 -1.97 -15.46 -6.19
N LEU A 114 -1.96 -16.65 -5.58
CA LEU A 114 -1.91 -16.78 -4.12
C LEU A 114 -0.45 -16.93 -3.64
N ARG A 115 0.10 -15.86 -3.06
CA ARG A 115 1.48 -15.86 -2.57
C ARG A 115 1.54 -16.38 -1.14
N ILE A 116 1.56 -17.70 -1.01
CA ILE A 116 1.42 -18.35 0.30
C ILE A 116 2.62 -18.06 1.21
N GLY A 117 3.83 -17.92 0.65
CA GLY A 117 5.05 -17.63 1.41
C GLY A 117 5.63 -18.89 2.07
N PRO A 118 5.70 -19.01 3.41
CA PRO A 118 4.96 -18.20 4.38
C PRO A 118 5.72 -16.99 4.93
N TYR A 119 6.99 -16.82 4.55
CA TYR A 119 7.62 -15.51 4.62
C TYR A 119 7.03 -14.63 3.51
N ALA A 120 6.45 -13.50 3.89
CA ALA A 120 5.79 -12.57 2.97
C ALA A 120 6.61 -11.29 2.71
N CYS A 121 7.57 -10.94 3.59
CA CYS A 121 8.13 -9.59 3.67
C CYS A 121 7.00 -8.56 3.83
N ALA A 122 6.50 -8.01 2.71
CA ALA A 122 5.28 -7.23 2.56
C ALA A 122 5.19 -5.95 3.40
N GLU A 123 6.33 -5.45 3.87
CA GLU A 123 6.43 -4.46 4.95
C GLU A 123 5.60 -4.84 6.19
N TRP A 124 5.46 -6.14 6.41
CA TRP A 124 4.59 -6.72 7.41
C TRP A 124 5.39 -7.19 8.61
N ASN A 125 4.80 -7.08 9.80
CA ASN A 125 5.41 -7.37 11.08
C ASN A 125 6.05 -8.77 11.04
N TYR A 126 7.35 -8.81 11.33
CA TYR A 126 8.15 -10.03 11.35
C TYR A 126 8.13 -10.83 10.03
N GLY A 127 7.90 -10.14 8.91
CA GLY A 127 7.80 -10.74 7.57
C GLY A 127 6.64 -11.71 7.41
N GLY A 128 5.63 -11.64 8.30
CA GLY A 128 4.51 -12.57 8.33
C GLY A 128 4.70 -13.77 9.25
N PHE A 129 5.87 -13.98 9.87
CA PHE A 129 6.04 -15.10 10.81
C PHE A 129 5.33 -14.86 12.14
N PRO A 130 4.68 -15.89 12.71
CA PRO A 130 4.12 -15.78 14.06
C PRO A 130 5.23 -15.73 15.10
N MET A 131 5.05 -14.90 16.12
CA MET A 131 6.06 -14.69 17.16
C MET A 131 6.40 -15.95 17.96
N TRP A 132 5.46 -16.89 18.14
CA TRP A 132 5.76 -18.16 18.83
C TRP A 132 6.83 -18.99 18.10
N LEU A 133 7.04 -18.78 16.80
CA LEU A 133 8.05 -19.49 16.02
C LEU A 133 9.46 -19.15 16.52
N HIS A 134 9.69 -17.89 16.91
CA HIS A 134 10.97 -17.40 17.46
C HIS A 134 11.42 -18.18 18.70
N PHE A 135 10.45 -18.64 19.51
CA PHE A 135 10.72 -19.28 20.80
C PHE A 135 10.89 -20.81 20.72
N ILE A 136 10.95 -21.40 19.52
CA ILE A 136 11.27 -22.81 19.37
C ILE A 136 12.79 -23.01 19.60
N PRO A 137 13.21 -23.77 20.64
CA PRO A 137 14.64 -23.90 20.94
C PRO A 137 15.44 -24.47 19.76
N GLY A 138 16.49 -23.76 19.35
CA GLY A 138 17.37 -24.16 18.25
C GLY A 138 16.79 -23.94 16.85
N ILE A 139 15.67 -23.23 16.71
CA ILE A 139 15.16 -22.84 15.41
C ILE A 139 16.08 -21.81 14.74
N GLN A 140 16.14 -21.86 13.41
CA GLN A 140 16.77 -20.84 12.59
C GLN A 140 15.87 -20.63 11.39
N PHE A 141 15.50 -19.38 11.12
CA PHE A 141 14.52 -19.10 10.08
C PHE A 141 15.15 -19.22 8.70
N ARG A 142 14.31 -19.58 7.72
CA ARG A 142 14.63 -19.53 6.27
C ARG A 142 15.98 -20.19 5.93
N THR A 143 16.26 -21.34 6.53
CA THR A 143 17.46 -22.14 6.25
C THR A 143 17.13 -23.63 6.38
N SER A 144 18.12 -24.50 6.14
CA SER A 144 17.97 -25.96 6.17
C SER A 144 17.67 -26.58 7.55
N ASN A 145 17.33 -25.75 8.54
CA ASN A 145 16.94 -26.13 9.89
C ASN A 145 15.63 -26.95 9.89
N ASN A 146 15.67 -28.16 10.43
CA ASN A 146 14.52 -29.07 10.39
C ASN A 146 13.31 -28.58 11.21
N LEU A 147 13.53 -27.83 12.29
CA LEU A 147 12.43 -27.27 13.10
C LEU A 147 11.64 -26.27 12.27
N PHE A 148 12.33 -25.30 11.66
CA PHE A 148 11.71 -24.31 10.78
C PHE A 148 11.00 -24.95 9.58
N LYS A 149 11.68 -25.88 8.89
CA LYS A 149 11.11 -26.61 7.75
C LYS A 149 9.82 -27.34 8.10
N ASN A 150 9.75 -27.97 9.27
CA ASN A 150 8.55 -28.69 9.70
C ASN A 150 7.37 -27.73 9.95
N GLU A 151 7.62 -26.59 10.59
CA GLU A 151 6.56 -25.59 10.83
C GLU A 151 6.11 -24.91 9.53
N MET A 152 7.05 -24.51 8.67
CA MET A 152 6.75 -23.96 7.35
C MET A 152 5.91 -24.95 6.53
N LYS A 153 6.32 -26.22 6.48
CA LYS A 153 5.58 -27.26 5.77
C LYS A 153 4.16 -27.43 6.32
N ARG A 154 4.00 -27.47 7.65
CA ARG A 154 2.67 -27.58 8.28
C ARG A 154 1.76 -26.44 7.85
N PHE A 155 2.25 -25.20 7.86
CA PHE A 155 1.45 -24.05 7.46
C PHE A 155 1.14 -24.05 5.95
N LEU A 156 2.13 -24.36 5.10
CA LEU A 156 1.91 -24.51 3.65
C LEU A 156 0.85 -25.59 3.36
N GLU A 157 0.93 -26.75 4.01
CA GLU A 157 -0.08 -27.82 3.90
C GLU A 157 -1.45 -27.33 4.36
N LYS A 158 -1.53 -26.60 5.47
CA LYS A 158 -2.78 -26.06 5.98
C LYS A 158 -3.47 -25.13 4.97
N ILE A 159 -2.72 -24.19 4.38
CA ILE A 159 -3.29 -23.24 3.41
C ILE A 159 -3.67 -23.95 2.12
N VAL A 160 -2.81 -24.82 1.59
CA VAL A 160 -3.13 -25.57 0.36
C VAL A 160 -4.35 -26.47 0.55
N ASN A 161 -4.45 -27.19 1.68
CA ASN A 161 -5.61 -28.04 1.95
C ASN A 161 -6.88 -27.21 2.13
N LEU A 162 -6.81 -26.08 2.83
CA LEU A 162 -7.96 -25.16 2.96
C LEU A 162 -8.46 -24.71 1.58
N MET A 163 -7.57 -24.30 0.67
CA MET A 163 -7.95 -23.90 -0.69
C MET A 163 -8.50 -25.09 -1.50
N LYS A 164 -7.97 -26.30 -1.30
CA LYS A 164 -8.47 -27.52 -1.97
C LYS A 164 -9.86 -27.94 -1.50
N ASP A 165 -10.09 -27.91 -0.19
CA ASP A 165 -11.36 -28.30 0.43
C ASP A 165 -12.48 -27.36 -0.06
N GLU A 166 -12.15 -26.08 -0.24
CA GLU A 166 -13.03 -25.04 -0.79
C GLU A 166 -13.06 -24.99 -2.33
N LYS A 167 -12.35 -25.90 -3.00
CA LYS A 167 -12.28 -26.02 -4.48
C LYS A 167 -11.81 -24.73 -5.17
N LEU A 168 -10.85 -24.02 -4.57
CA LEU A 168 -10.39 -22.71 -5.03
C LEU A 168 -9.22 -22.76 -6.03
N PHE A 169 -8.56 -23.90 -6.22
CA PHE A 169 -7.62 -24.06 -7.34
C PHE A 169 -8.37 -24.18 -8.67
N ALA A 170 -7.78 -23.62 -9.74
CA ALA A 170 -8.38 -23.57 -11.07
C ALA A 170 -8.82 -24.94 -11.60
N SER A 171 -8.05 -25.99 -11.35
CA SER A 171 -8.39 -27.38 -11.72
C SER A 171 -9.67 -27.89 -11.03
N GLN A 172 -10.07 -27.28 -9.92
CA GLN A 172 -11.30 -27.61 -9.17
C GLN A 172 -12.46 -26.66 -9.53
N GLY A 173 -12.26 -25.75 -10.47
CA GLY A 173 -13.21 -24.71 -10.87
C GLY A 173 -13.05 -23.38 -10.12
N GLY A 174 -12.01 -23.24 -9.29
CA GLY A 174 -11.71 -22.03 -8.52
C GLY A 174 -10.90 -20.98 -9.28
N PRO A 175 -10.62 -19.81 -8.67
CA PRO A 175 -9.90 -18.72 -9.35
C PRO A 175 -8.37 -18.84 -9.27
N ILE A 176 -7.80 -19.67 -8.39
CA ILE A 176 -6.35 -19.67 -8.14
C ILE A 176 -5.62 -20.35 -9.30
N ILE A 177 -4.83 -19.58 -10.05
CA ILE A 177 -4.06 -20.03 -11.23
C ILE A 177 -2.55 -20.14 -10.96
N LEU A 178 -2.07 -19.54 -9.88
CA LEU A 178 -0.66 -19.51 -9.50
C LEU A 178 -0.54 -19.54 -7.98
N ALA A 179 0.53 -20.16 -7.49
CA ALA A 179 0.91 -20.07 -6.08
C ALA A 179 2.40 -19.72 -5.94
N GLN A 180 2.77 -18.99 -4.88
CA GLN A 180 4.17 -18.72 -4.56
C GLN A 180 4.59 -19.37 -3.24
N VAL A 181 5.77 -19.98 -3.24
CA VAL A 181 6.48 -20.43 -2.04
C VAL A 181 7.68 -19.50 -1.80
N GLU A 182 7.97 -19.19 -0.53
CA GLU A 182 8.96 -18.19 -0.13
C GLU A 182 8.70 -16.79 -0.72
N ASN A 183 9.57 -15.85 -0.39
CA ASN A 183 9.58 -14.51 -0.94
C ASN A 183 11.00 -13.93 -1.00
N GLU A 184 11.46 -13.60 -2.20
CA GLU A 184 12.75 -12.94 -2.45
C GLU A 184 13.95 -13.62 -1.76
N TYR A 185 13.92 -14.94 -1.63
CA TYR A 185 14.94 -15.66 -0.88
C TYR A 185 16.31 -15.57 -1.56
N GLY A 186 16.38 -15.48 -2.89
CA GLY A 186 17.63 -15.31 -3.63
C GLY A 186 18.39 -14.03 -3.27
N ASN A 187 17.71 -12.99 -2.76
CA ASN A 187 18.36 -11.76 -2.26
C ASN A 187 19.18 -12.02 -0.97
N VAL A 188 18.84 -13.05 -0.20
CA VAL A 188 19.44 -13.35 1.11
C VAL A 188 20.10 -14.72 1.19
N GLU A 189 19.88 -15.60 0.21
CA GLU A 189 20.33 -16.99 0.19
C GLU A 189 21.83 -17.13 0.48
N GLY A 190 22.65 -16.30 -0.16
CA GLY A 190 24.11 -16.34 0.02
C GLY A 190 24.56 -16.18 1.47
N ALA A 191 23.81 -15.43 2.28
CA ALA A 191 24.12 -15.23 3.71
C ALA A 191 23.91 -16.50 4.56
N TYR A 192 23.20 -17.50 4.04
CA TYR A 192 22.98 -18.81 4.67
C TYR A 192 23.93 -19.90 4.12
N GLY A 193 24.76 -19.57 3.12
CA GLY A 193 25.69 -20.50 2.46
C GLY A 193 25.01 -21.79 1.99
N VAL A 194 25.67 -22.94 2.21
CA VAL A 194 25.14 -24.27 1.85
C VAL A 194 23.78 -24.57 2.50
N GLY A 195 23.47 -23.94 3.64
CA GLY A 195 22.17 -24.05 4.29
C GLY A 195 21.04 -23.44 3.45
N GLY A 196 21.32 -22.34 2.75
CA GLY A 196 20.36 -21.69 1.86
C GLY A 196 20.09 -22.48 0.59
N GLU A 197 21.14 -22.95 -0.08
CA GLU A 197 21.01 -23.77 -1.29
C GLU A 197 20.23 -25.08 -1.05
N LYS A 198 20.39 -25.69 0.13
CA LYS A 198 19.63 -26.88 0.52
C LYS A 198 18.18 -26.53 0.86
N TYR A 199 17.95 -25.36 1.45
CA TYR A 199 16.63 -24.88 1.83
C TYR A 199 15.78 -24.55 0.61
N VAL A 200 16.29 -23.80 -0.37
CA VAL A 200 15.54 -23.44 -1.58
C VAL A 200 15.09 -24.68 -2.34
N LYS A 201 15.98 -25.68 -2.49
CA LYS A 201 15.66 -26.99 -3.09
C LYS A 201 14.58 -27.74 -2.33
N TRP A 202 14.64 -27.70 -0.99
CA TRP A 202 13.62 -28.31 -0.15
C TRP A 202 12.28 -27.58 -0.23
N ALA A 203 12.27 -26.24 -0.23
CA ALA A 203 11.06 -25.42 -0.29
C ALA A 203 10.33 -25.66 -1.62
N ALA A 204 11.05 -25.59 -2.74
CA ALA A 204 10.54 -25.92 -4.07
C ALA A 204 9.94 -27.34 -4.13
N LYS A 205 10.70 -28.35 -3.69
CA LYS A 205 10.22 -29.75 -3.66
C LYS A 205 8.99 -29.92 -2.79
N THR A 206 8.94 -29.24 -1.64
CA THR A 206 7.81 -29.29 -0.72
C THR A 206 6.57 -28.70 -1.37
N ALA A 207 6.66 -27.49 -1.93
CA ALA A 207 5.55 -26.83 -2.62
C ALA A 207 4.96 -27.70 -3.76
N VAL A 208 5.82 -28.25 -4.61
CA VAL A 208 5.41 -29.15 -5.71
C VAL A 208 4.74 -30.41 -5.17
N SER A 209 5.23 -30.98 -4.08
CA SER A 209 4.64 -32.18 -3.47
C SER A 209 3.23 -31.98 -2.92
N LEU A 210 2.81 -30.73 -2.67
CA LEU A 210 1.45 -30.41 -2.24
C LEU A 210 0.42 -30.59 -3.35
N ASN A 211 0.86 -30.81 -4.61
CA ASN A 211 0.01 -31.13 -5.75
C ASN A 211 -1.19 -30.17 -5.89
N THR A 212 -0.92 -28.88 -5.93
CA THR A 212 -1.93 -27.81 -6.15
C THR A 212 -2.50 -27.83 -7.56
N THR A 213 -1.91 -28.60 -8.49
CA THR A 213 -2.24 -28.70 -9.93
C THR A 213 -2.09 -27.41 -10.75
N VAL A 214 -1.66 -26.32 -10.10
CA VAL A 214 -1.30 -25.05 -10.73
C VAL A 214 0.21 -24.80 -10.60
N PRO A 215 0.83 -24.02 -11.50
CA PRO A 215 2.24 -23.71 -11.41
C PRO A 215 2.61 -22.99 -10.11
N TRP A 216 3.82 -23.25 -9.64
CA TRP A 216 4.42 -22.56 -8.51
C TRP A 216 5.50 -21.58 -8.99
N VAL A 217 5.59 -20.45 -8.29
CA VAL A 217 6.60 -19.42 -8.56
C VAL A 217 7.48 -19.15 -7.35
N MET A 218 8.66 -18.56 -7.59
CA MET A 218 9.55 -17.96 -6.59
C MET A 218 10.11 -16.65 -7.14
N CYS A 219 9.81 -15.53 -6.49
CA CYS A 219 10.33 -14.22 -6.91
C CYS A 219 11.78 -14.00 -6.49
N SER A 220 12.53 -13.30 -7.35
CA SER A 220 13.95 -12.96 -7.14
C SER A 220 14.82 -14.17 -6.80
N GLN A 221 14.53 -15.34 -7.39
CA GLN A 221 15.21 -16.61 -7.13
C GLN A 221 15.86 -17.17 -8.40
N SER A 222 17.07 -16.75 -8.71
CA SER A 222 17.75 -17.10 -9.96
C SER A 222 17.98 -18.61 -10.14
N ASP A 223 18.15 -19.37 -9.07
CA ASP A 223 18.39 -20.82 -9.09
C ASP A 223 17.14 -21.66 -8.76
N ALA A 224 15.92 -21.08 -8.87
CA ALA A 224 14.67 -21.79 -8.58
C ALA A 224 14.59 -23.15 -9.33
N PRO A 225 14.50 -24.28 -8.61
CA PRO A 225 14.50 -25.60 -9.22
C PRO A 225 13.25 -25.87 -10.07
N ASP A 226 13.38 -26.62 -11.15
CA ASP A 226 12.21 -27.07 -11.93
C ASP A 226 11.24 -27.91 -11.07
N PRO A 227 9.92 -27.77 -11.26
CA PRO A 227 9.21 -26.94 -12.24
C PRO A 227 8.87 -25.51 -11.75
N ILE A 228 9.49 -24.99 -10.70
CA ILE A 228 9.19 -23.65 -10.18
C ILE A 228 9.60 -22.58 -11.19
N ILE A 229 8.72 -21.62 -11.46
CA ILE A 229 9.02 -20.45 -12.31
C ILE A 229 9.70 -19.38 -11.44
N ASN A 230 10.91 -18.97 -11.79
CA ASN A 230 11.51 -17.79 -11.17
C ASN A 230 10.94 -16.51 -11.79
N THR A 231 10.66 -15.51 -10.97
CA THR A 231 10.04 -14.25 -11.40
C THR A 231 10.88 -13.05 -10.97
N CYS A 232 10.57 -11.88 -11.53
CA CYS A 232 11.24 -10.62 -11.24
C CYS A 232 10.38 -9.73 -10.34
N ASN A 233 11.05 -8.93 -9.51
CA ASN A 233 10.50 -7.84 -8.71
C ASN A 233 11.34 -6.58 -8.94
N GLY A 234 10.73 -5.40 -8.92
CA GLY A 234 11.46 -4.15 -9.12
C GLY A 234 10.60 -3.02 -9.69
N PHE A 235 11.23 -1.86 -9.92
CA PHE A 235 10.63 -0.78 -10.70
C PHE A 235 10.61 -1.09 -12.21
N TYR A 236 11.56 -1.89 -12.68
CA TYR A 236 11.70 -2.35 -14.07
C TYR A 236 12.14 -3.81 -14.09
N CYS A 237 11.51 -4.60 -14.96
CA CYS A 237 11.87 -6.00 -15.21
C CYS A 237 11.90 -6.31 -16.71
N ASP A 238 11.99 -5.30 -17.57
CA ASP A 238 12.00 -5.47 -19.03
C ASP A 238 13.24 -6.23 -19.54
N GLY A 239 14.36 -6.17 -18.81
CA GLY A 239 15.55 -6.99 -19.09
C GLY A 239 15.57 -8.37 -18.42
N PHE A 240 14.51 -8.78 -17.70
CA PHE A 240 14.50 -10.06 -17.00
C PHE A 240 14.35 -11.25 -17.96
N THR A 241 15.13 -12.30 -17.73
CA THR A 241 14.98 -13.60 -18.41
C THR A 241 14.88 -14.71 -17.36
N PRO A 242 13.90 -15.63 -17.46
CA PRO A 242 13.79 -16.75 -16.53
C PRO A 242 15.00 -17.68 -16.63
N ASN A 243 15.22 -18.46 -15.58
CA ASN A 243 16.40 -19.33 -15.43
C ASN A 243 16.41 -20.56 -16.36
N SER A 244 15.33 -20.76 -17.11
CA SER A 244 15.22 -21.77 -18.15
C SER A 244 14.41 -21.23 -19.33
N LYS A 245 14.79 -21.63 -20.55
CA LYS A 245 14.05 -21.30 -21.79
C LYS A 245 12.67 -21.93 -21.88
N SER A 246 12.31 -22.86 -20.99
CA SER A 246 10.98 -23.49 -20.95
C SER A 246 9.97 -22.73 -20.07
N LYS A 247 10.39 -21.65 -19.42
CA LYS A 247 9.58 -20.87 -18.47
C LYS A 247 9.22 -19.51 -19.07
N PRO A 248 8.03 -18.96 -18.77
CA PRO A 248 7.65 -17.64 -19.25
C PRO A 248 8.28 -16.52 -18.40
N PRO A 249 8.59 -15.35 -18.98
CA PRO A 249 8.98 -14.15 -18.25
C PRO A 249 7.80 -13.56 -17.46
N MET A 250 7.94 -13.50 -16.14
CA MET A 250 6.90 -13.02 -15.23
C MET A 250 7.46 -11.98 -14.25
N TRP A 251 6.70 -10.91 -14.03
CA TRP A 251 7.01 -9.81 -13.13
C TRP A 251 5.96 -9.77 -12.01
N THR A 252 6.34 -10.27 -10.83
CA THR A 252 5.43 -10.44 -9.68
C THR A 252 5.30 -9.20 -8.81
N GLU A 253 6.26 -8.28 -8.84
CA GLU A 253 6.14 -6.99 -8.14
C GLU A 253 6.66 -5.83 -8.98
N ASN A 254 5.77 -5.19 -9.72
CA ASN A 254 5.99 -3.88 -10.31
C ASN A 254 5.64 -2.80 -9.29
N TYR A 255 6.66 -2.19 -8.70
CA TYR A 255 6.46 -1.20 -7.64
C TYR A 255 5.71 0.04 -8.15
N SER A 256 4.44 0.19 -7.78
CA SER A 256 3.58 1.30 -8.21
C SER A 256 3.95 2.64 -7.58
N GLY A 257 4.78 2.60 -6.55
CA GLY A 257 5.26 3.66 -5.69
C GLY A 257 6.19 3.04 -4.65
N TRP A 258 6.08 3.44 -3.39
CA TRP A 258 6.86 2.85 -2.30
C TRP A 258 6.10 2.94 -0.96
N PHE A 259 6.46 2.11 0.01
CA PHE A 259 5.84 2.15 1.34
C PHE A 259 6.17 3.45 2.09
N LEU A 260 5.31 3.76 3.07
CA LEU A 260 5.50 4.90 3.95
C LEU A 260 6.10 4.46 5.29
N SER A 261 7.09 5.20 5.77
CA SER A 261 7.69 5.01 7.09
C SER A 261 7.52 6.27 7.95
N PHE A 262 7.33 6.11 9.25
CA PHE A 262 7.32 7.25 10.17
C PHE A 262 8.67 8.00 10.09
N GLY A 263 8.61 9.33 10.03
CA GLY A 263 9.80 10.17 9.89
C GLY A 263 10.39 10.29 8.49
N TYR A 264 9.76 9.73 7.46
CA TYR A 264 10.19 9.83 6.07
C TYR A 264 9.22 10.67 5.24
N PRO A 265 9.68 11.34 4.18
CA PRO A 265 8.79 12.02 3.24
C PRO A 265 7.96 10.99 2.46
N ILE A 266 6.88 11.44 1.83
CA ILE A 266 5.94 10.55 1.12
C ILE A 266 6.47 10.27 -0.29
N PRO A 267 6.83 9.02 -0.63
CA PRO A 267 7.25 8.66 -1.98
C PRO A 267 6.05 8.55 -2.92
N TYR A 268 6.25 8.90 -4.19
CA TYR A 268 5.26 8.68 -5.25
C TYR A 268 5.96 8.34 -6.57
N ARG A 269 5.30 7.61 -7.48
CA ARG A 269 5.85 7.25 -8.79
C ARG A 269 4.97 7.83 -9.90
N PRO A 270 5.52 8.69 -10.78
CA PRO A 270 4.79 9.21 -11.94
C PRO A 270 4.19 8.07 -12.78
N VAL A 271 2.94 8.25 -13.22
CA VAL A 271 2.25 7.18 -13.95
C VAL A 271 2.89 6.92 -15.31
N GLU A 272 3.48 7.95 -15.93
CA GLU A 272 4.14 7.86 -17.21
C GLU A 272 5.35 6.89 -17.15
N ASP A 273 6.11 6.95 -16.06
CA ASP A 273 7.22 6.02 -15.80
C ASP A 273 6.72 4.60 -15.50
N LEU A 274 5.66 4.48 -14.68
CA LEU A 274 5.06 3.19 -14.37
C LEU A 274 4.51 2.52 -15.64
N ALA A 275 3.81 3.28 -16.49
CA ALA A 275 3.29 2.83 -17.78
C ALA A 275 4.43 2.50 -18.75
N PHE A 276 5.49 3.30 -18.79
CA PHE A 276 6.70 3.02 -19.55
C PHE A 276 7.30 1.66 -19.15
N ALA A 277 7.51 1.42 -17.86
CA ALA A 277 8.10 0.18 -17.37
C ALA A 277 7.25 -1.05 -17.74
N VAL A 278 5.92 -0.94 -17.64
CA VAL A 278 4.98 -2.01 -18.05
C VAL A 278 5.03 -2.24 -19.57
N ALA A 279 4.94 -1.18 -20.36
CA ALA A 279 4.98 -1.28 -21.81
C ALA A 279 6.30 -1.89 -22.29
N ARG A 280 7.44 -1.48 -21.72
CA ARG A 280 8.78 -2.05 -21.95
C ARG A 280 8.84 -3.55 -21.66
N PHE A 281 8.20 -4.00 -20.58
CA PHE A 281 8.18 -5.41 -20.20
C PHE A 281 7.41 -6.26 -21.23
N PHE A 282 6.22 -5.83 -21.65
CA PHE A 282 5.45 -6.53 -22.69
C PHE A 282 6.09 -6.40 -24.08
N GLU A 283 6.69 -5.25 -24.38
CA GLU A 283 7.47 -5.00 -25.59
C GLU A 283 8.57 -6.06 -25.78
N GLN A 284 9.28 -6.41 -24.70
CA GLN A 284 10.38 -7.40 -24.71
C GLN A 284 9.92 -8.86 -24.47
N GLY A 285 8.61 -9.13 -24.50
CA GLY A 285 8.07 -10.49 -24.48
C GLY A 285 7.61 -10.98 -23.11
N GLY A 286 7.51 -10.09 -22.12
CA GLY A 286 6.84 -10.33 -20.84
C GLY A 286 5.39 -10.77 -21.03
N THR A 287 4.88 -11.67 -20.17
CA THR A 287 3.50 -12.20 -20.32
C THR A 287 2.66 -12.18 -19.06
N PHE A 288 3.26 -11.91 -17.90
CA PHE A 288 2.55 -11.72 -16.64
C PHE A 288 3.18 -10.53 -15.90
N GLN A 289 2.38 -9.51 -15.59
CA GLN A 289 2.83 -8.36 -14.82
C GLN A 289 1.86 -8.08 -13.69
N ASN A 290 2.37 -7.90 -12.47
CA ASN A 290 1.60 -7.57 -11.28
C ASN A 290 2.00 -6.21 -10.70
N TYR A 291 1.04 -5.33 -10.42
CA TYR A 291 1.27 -4.09 -9.68
C TYR A 291 1.37 -4.34 -8.18
N TYR A 292 2.51 -4.05 -7.59
CA TYR A 292 2.72 -4.04 -6.14
C TYR A 292 2.84 -2.57 -5.68
N MET A 293 1.80 -1.90 -5.22
CA MET A 293 0.44 -2.37 -4.95
C MET A 293 -0.56 -1.84 -5.98
N TYR A 294 -1.65 -2.57 -6.23
CA TYR A 294 -2.81 -1.99 -6.92
C TYR A 294 -3.76 -1.29 -5.96
N PHE A 295 -3.92 -1.88 -4.77
CA PHE A 295 -4.50 -1.26 -3.58
C PHE A 295 -3.60 -1.59 -2.39
N GLY A 296 -3.02 -0.57 -1.77
CA GLY A 296 -2.13 -0.74 -0.64
C GLY A 296 -2.86 -0.91 0.70
N GLY A 297 -3.76 0.03 1.03
CA GLY A 297 -4.62 -0.04 2.22
C GLY A 297 -3.96 0.40 3.52
N THR A 298 -4.39 -0.18 4.65
CA THR A 298 -3.99 0.25 6.00
C THR A 298 -3.45 -0.91 6.84
N ASN A 299 -2.33 -0.68 7.53
CA ASN A 299 -1.76 -1.56 8.55
C ASN A 299 -2.54 -1.43 9.88
N PHE A 300 -3.76 -1.98 9.94
CA PHE A 300 -4.59 -1.94 11.15
C PHE A 300 -3.96 -2.69 12.34
N GLY A 301 -4.28 -2.25 13.55
CA GLY A 301 -3.73 -2.83 14.77
C GLY A 301 -2.23 -2.55 14.94
N ARG A 302 -1.57 -3.40 15.72
CA ARG A 302 -0.15 -3.26 16.05
C ARG A 302 0.76 -4.35 15.46
N THR A 303 0.20 -5.42 14.90
CA THR A 303 0.95 -6.57 14.37
C THR A 303 0.88 -6.68 12.84
N ALA A 304 0.52 -5.60 12.16
CA ALA A 304 0.48 -5.49 10.70
C ALA A 304 1.76 -4.90 10.12
N GLY A 305 2.05 -3.60 10.27
CA GLY A 305 3.28 -2.98 9.74
C GLY A 305 4.48 -3.07 10.70
N GLY A 306 5.70 -3.16 10.17
CA GLY A 306 6.92 -3.05 10.98
C GLY A 306 8.21 -3.35 10.21
N PRO A 307 9.39 -2.89 10.70
CA PRO A 307 9.56 -1.92 11.78
C PRO A 307 9.41 -0.49 11.22
N LEU A 308 8.91 0.46 12.02
CA LEU A 308 8.77 1.89 11.66
C LEU A 308 7.89 2.19 10.42
N ILE A 309 7.31 1.18 9.78
CA ILE A 309 6.31 1.32 8.73
C ILE A 309 5.10 2.06 9.29
N ALA A 310 4.62 3.06 8.55
CA ALA A 310 3.46 3.84 8.92
C ALA A 310 2.17 3.00 8.93
N THR A 311 1.12 3.53 9.55
CA THR A 311 -0.19 2.87 9.55
C THR A 311 -0.81 2.91 8.16
N SER A 312 -0.62 3.98 7.41
CA SER A 312 -0.95 4.02 5.98
C SER A 312 0.01 3.12 5.20
N TYR A 313 -0.55 2.30 4.31
CA TYR A 313 0.18 1.56 3.30
C TYR A 313 -0.29 1.96 1.90
N ASP A 314 -0.61 3.24 1.67
CA ASP A 314 -1.15 3.76 0.40
C ASP A 314 -0.33 3.35 -0.84
N TYR A 315 1.01 3.37 -0.72
CA TYR A 315 1.95 2.95 -1.76
C TYR A 315 1.91 3.78 -3.06
N ASP A 316 1.24 4.93 -3.06
CA ASP A 316 0.88 5.66 -4.28
C ASP A 316 0.17 4.74 -5.31
N ALA A 317 -0.63 3.81 -4.81
CA ALA A 317 -1.29 2.79 -5.62
C ALA A 317 -2.42 3.38 -6.48
N PRO A 318 -2.78 2.74 -7.62
CA PRO A 318 -3.92 3.13 -8.46
C PRO A 318 -5.25 3.27 -7.70
N LEU A 319 -5.44 2.49 -6.64
CA LEU A 319 -6.48 2.70 -5.64
C LEU A 319 -5.82 3.20 -4.36
N ASP A 320 -6.22 4.38 -3.87
CA ASP A 320 -5.64 4.97 -2.65
C ASP A 320 -5.96 4.13 -1.40
N GLU A 321 -5.36 4.47 -0.25
CA GLU A 321 -5.58 3.79 1.05
C GLU A 321 -7.07 3.57 1.38
N TYR A 322 -7.94 4.48 0.94
CA TYR A 322 -9.37 4.51 1.24
C TYR A 322 -10.21 3.81 0.17
N GLY A 323 -9.60 3.40 -0.94
CA GLY A 323 -10.24 2.71 -2.06
C GLY A 323 -10.80 3.63 -3.14
N PHE A 324 -10.46 4.92 -3.16
CA PHE A 324 -10.81 5.83 -4.25
C PHE A 324 -9.88 5.66 -5.45
N LEU A 325 -10.35 6.05 -6.64
CA LEU A 325 -9.51 6.00 -7.84
C LEU A 325 -8.45 7.12 -7.78
N ARG A 326 -7.17 6.74 -7.81
CA ARG A 326 -6.06 7.70 -7.92
C ARG A 326 -5.88 8.11 -9.36
N GLN A 327 -6.46 9.23 -9.75
CA GLN A 327 -6.36 9.77 -11.10
C GLN A 327 -5.22 10.79 -11.22
N PRO A 328 -4.42 10.78 -12.29
CA PRO A 328 -4.66 10.04 -13.55
C PRO A 328 -4.11 8.61 -13.57
N LYS A 329 -3.47 8.15 -12.47
CA LYS A 329 -2.75 6.88 -12.43
C LYS A 329 -3.62 5.69 -12.86
N TRP A 330 -4.79 5.52 -12.23
CA TRP A 330 -5.70 4.43 -12.53
C TRP A 330 -6.19 4.45 -13.99
N GLY A 331 -6.61 5.61 -14.50
CA GLY A 331 -7.15 5.73 -15.86
C GLY A 331 -6.09 5.49 -16.94
N HIS A 332 -4.89 6.06 -16.77
CA HIS A 332 -3.80 5.88 -17.73
C HIS A 332 -3.32 4.43 -17.80
N LEU A 333 -3.26 3.73 -16.66
CA LEU A 333 -2.95 2.31 -16.64
C LEU A 333 -4.07 1.46 -17.24
N ARG A 334 -5.34 1.79 -16.99
CA ARG A 334 -6.47 1.12 -17.67
C ARG A 334 -6.34 1.21 -19.19
N ASP A 335 -6.03 2.39 -19.72
CA ASP A 335 -5.90 2.60 -21.16
C ASP A 335 -4.67 1.86 -21.73
N LEU A 336 -3.56 1.81 -20.98
CA LEU A 336 -2.42 0.94 -21.27
C LEU A 336 -2.85 -0.53 -21.33
N HIS A 337 -3.67 -0.99 -20.37
CA HIS A 337 -4.08 -2.38 -20.33
C HIS A 337 -4.87 -2.77 -21.57
N ILE A 338 -5.81 -1.92 -21.97
CA ILE A 338 -6.59 -2.09 -23.21
C ILE A 338 -5.66 -2.15 -24.42
N ALA A 339 -4.69 -1.23 -24.53
CA ALA A 339 -3.72 -1.24 -25.62
C ALA A 339 -2.89 -2.54 -25.71
N ILE A 340 -2.47 -3.08 -24.56
CA ILE A 340 -1.77 -4.37 -24.50
C ILE A 340 -2.71 -5.53 -24.89
N LYS A 341 -3.96 -5.51 -24.43
CA LYS A 341 -4.96 -6.53 -24.77
C LYS A 341 -5.31 -6.57 -26.25
N LEU A 342 -5.35 -5.41 -26.90
CA LEU A 342 -5.47 -5.34 -28.37
C LEU A 342 -4.31 -6.03 -29.10
N CYS A 343 -3.16 -6.21 -28.43
CA CYS A 343 -1.99 -6.92 -28.96
C CYS A 343 -1.90 -8.39 -28.49
N GLU A 344 -2.82 -8.90 -27.65
CA GLU A 344 -2.67 -10.19 -26.94
C GLU A 344 -2.38 -11.37 -27.89
N ASP A 345 -3.14 -11.48 -28.98
CA ASP A 345 -3.00 -12.56 -29.97
C ASP A 345 -1.60 -12.61 -30.60
N TYR A 346 -0.97 -11.45 -30.83
CA TYR A 346 0.38 -11.35 -31.39
C TYR A 346 1.43 -11.69 -30.33
N LEU A 347 1.25 -11.15 -29.12
CA LEU A 347 2.17 -11.32 -28.00
C LEU A 347 2.29 -12.80 -27.58
N VAL A 348 1.22 -13.60 -27.72
CA VAL A 348 1.24 -15.02 -27.34
C VAL A 348 1.70 -15.98 -28.45
N GLU A 349 1.62 -15.56 -29.72
CA GLU A 349 1.96 -16.41 -30.87
C GLU A 349 3.43 -16.27 -31.30
N ALA A 350 4.00 -15.07 -31.21
CA ALA A 350 5.33 -14.76 -31.77
C ALA A 350 6.29 -14.14 -30.74
N ASP A 351 7.59 -14.29 -30.98
CA ASP A 351 8.63 -13.56 -30.26
C ASP A 351 8.88 -12.19 -30.91
N PRO A 352 9.21 -11.15 -30.13
CA PRO A 352 9.44 -9.83 -30.68
C PRO A 352 10.68 -9.80 -31.58
N ILE A 353 10.55 -9.14 -32.73
CA ILE A 353 11.69 -8.78 -33.58
C ILE A 353 12.07 -7.34 -33.27
N ARG A 354 13.26 -7.16 -32.68
CA ARG A 354 13.82 -5.83 -32.41
C ARG A 354 14.36 -5.20 -33.68
N VAL A 355 13.94 -3.96 -33.96
CA VAL A 355 14.37 -3.12 -35.07
C VAL A 355 14.91 -1.82 -34.49
N SER A 356 16.13 -1.44 -34.87
CA SER A 356 16.68 -0.14 -34.49
C SER A 356 16.03 0.96 -35.32
N LEU A 357 15.53 2.00 -34.65
CA LEU A 357 15.01 3.22 -35.28
C LEU A 357 15.98 4.40 -35.14
N GLY A 358 17.08 4.22 -34.41
CA GLY A 358 18.08 5.23 -34.12
C GLY A 358 18.81 4.96 -32.80
N VAL A 359 19.58 5.95 -32.33
CA VAL A 359 20.20 5.89 -31.00
C VAL A 359 19.11 6.03 -29.95
N ASN A 360 19.01 5.09 -29.00
CA ASN A 360 17.98 5.04 -27.95
C ASN A 360 16.53 4.94 -28.48
N LEU A 361 16.37 4.56 -29.75
CA LEU A 361 15.07 4.46 -30.43
C LEU A 361 14.95 3.06 -31.02
N GLU A 362 13.91 2.34 -30.63
CA GLU A 362 13.71 0.96 -31.06
C GLU A 362 12.24 0.65 -31.31
N ALA A 363 12.01 -0.33 -32.18
CA ALA A 363 10.73 -0.98 -32.36
C ALA A 363 10.85 -2.46 -32.01
N HIS A 364 9.86 -3.01 -31.32
CA HIS A 364 9.67 -4.46 -31.25
C HIS A 364 8.38 -4.83 -31.95
N VAL A 365 8.50 -5.73 -32.92
CA VAL A 365 7.39 -6.11 -33.81
C VAL A 365 7.05 -7.58 -33.60
N TYR A 366 5.77 -7.86 -33.39
CA TYR A 366 5.20 -9.19 -33.23
C TYR A 366 4.41 -9.55 -34.48
N TYR A 367 4.95 -10.44 -35.31
CA TYR A 367 4.32 -10.89 -36.55
C TYR A 367 3.49 -12.15 -36.32
N LYS A 368 2.20 -12.08 -36.62
CA LYS A 368 1.34 -13.26 -36.75
C LYS A 368 1.46 -13.86 -38.15
N THR A 369 1.44 -12.99 -39.16
CA THR A 369 1.82 -13.31 -40.55
C THR A 369 2.67 -12.17 -41.11
N SER A 370 3.16 -12.26 -42.36
CA SER A 370 4.02 -11.22 -42.94
C SER A 370 3.36 -9.83 -43.02
N ASN A 371 2.03 -9.76 -43.05
CA ASN A 371 1.27 -8.51 -43.21
C ASN A 371 0.39 -8.17 -41.99
N ASP A 372 0.47 -8.97 -40.93
CA ASP A 372 -0.39 -8.87 -39.74
C ASP A 372 0.49 -8.86 -38.49
N CYS A 373 0.59 -7.69 -37.84
CA CYS A 373 1.49 -7.49 -36.72
C CYS A 373 1.00 -6.44 -35.73
N ALA A 374 1.51 -6.55 -34.50
CA ALA A 374 1.51 -5.50 -33.50
C ALA A 374 2.94 -4.97 -33.30
N ALA A 375 3.09 -3.69 -32.99
CA ALA A 375 4.38 -3.06 -32.73
C ALA A 375 4.39 -2.16 -31.50
N PHE A 376 5.53 -2.12 -30.84
CA PHE A 376 5.85 -1.21 -29.76
C PHE A 376 7.03 -0.34 -30.21
N LEU A 377 6.87 0.99 -30.19
CA LEU A 377 7.93 1.93 -30.57
C LEU A 377 8.40 2.65 -29.31
N ALA A 378 9.62 2.37 -28.87
CA ALA A 378 10.20 2.90 -27.64
C ALA A 378 11.24 3.99 -27.92
N ASN A 379 11.14 5.06 -27.16
CA ASN A 379 12.20 6.03 -26.95
C ASN A 379 12.72 5.88 -25.52
N VAL A 380 13.89 5.26 -25.37
CA VAL A 380 14.55 5.06 -24.08
C VAL A 380 15.50 6.21 -23.72
N ASP A 381 15.57 7.27 -24.55
CA ASP A 381 16.29 8.50 -24.21
C ASP A 381 15.53 9.24 -23.11
N SER A 382 16.21 9.55 -22.00
CA SER A 382 15.60 10.21 -20.85
C SER A 382 15.48 11.72 -21.01
N LYS A 383 15.92 12.31 -22.13
CA LYS A 383 16.02 13.76 -22.31
C LYS A 383 15.32 14.24 -23.58
N LEU A 384 15.57 13.56 -24.70
CA LEU A 384 15.17 14.05 -26.02
C LEU A 384 13.99 13.25 -26.56
N ALA A 385 12.94 13.97 -26.98
CA ALA A 385 11.92 13.41 -27.85
C ALA A 385 12.48 13.23 -29.27
N ALA A 386 11.90 12.32 -30.04
CA ALA A 386 12.33 12.05 -31.40
C ALA A 386 11.15 11.72 -32.32
N THR A 387 11.29 12.04 -33.60
CA THR A 387 10.39 11.58 -34.65
C THR A 387 11.07 10.46 -35.43
N VAL A 388 10.42 9.30 -35.53
CA VAL A 388 10.95 8.10 -36.20
C VAL A 388 10.10 7.72 -37.40
N THR A 389 10.71 7.07 -38.39
CA THR A 389 9.98 6.46 -39.50
C THR A 389 9.88 4.96 -39.28
N PHE A 390 8.65 4.42 -39.26
CA PHE A 390 8.38 2.99 -39.12
C PHE A 390 7.28 2.60 -40.11
N ASN A 391 7.49 1.53 -40.90
CA ASN A 391 6.57 1.08 -41.95
C ASN A 391 6.09 2.21 -42.92
N GLY A 392 6.97 3.18 -43.20
CA GLY A 392 6.68 4.32 -44.09
C GLY A 392 5.90 5.47 -43.44
N ASN A 393 5.47 5.32 -42.19
CA ASN A 393 4.78 6.36 -41.41
C ASN A 393 5.74 7.07 -40.45
N SER A 394 5.39 8.31 -40.07
CA SER A 394 6.15 9.13 -39.14
C SER A 394 5.50 9.13 -37.75
N TYR A 395 6.27 8.86 -36.70
CA TYR A 395 5.77 8.79 -35.33
C TYR A 395 6.60 9.68 -34.41
N PHE A 396 5.93 10.54 -33.65
CA PHE A 396 6.56 11.32 -32.59
C PHE A 396 6.57 10.52 -31.27
N LEU A 397 7.75 10.33 -30.70
CA LEU A 397 7.99 9.62 -29.45
C LEU A 397 8.55 10.60 -28.40
N PRO A 398 7.77 10.97 -27.37
CA PRO A 398 8.30 11.67 -26.20
C PRO A 398 9.51 10.94 -25.60
N ALA A 399 10.38 11.68 -24.92
CA ALA A 399 11.47 11.09 -24.14
C ALA A 399 10.92 10.10 -23.11
N TRP A 400 11.59 8.97 -22.91
CA TRP A 400 11.18 7.94 -21.94
C TRP A 400 9.74 7.46 -22.13
N SER A 401 9.39 7.07 -23.37
CA SER A 401 8.03 6.65 -23.71
C SER A 401 7.98 5.45 -24.65
N VAL A 402 6.86 4.73 -24.63
CA VAL A 402 6.52 3.67 -25.59
C VAL A 402 5.18 3.97 -26.23
N SER A 403 5.12 3.94 -27.55
CA SER A 403 3.87 3.97 -28.35
C SER A 403 3.46 2.55 -28.73
N ILE A 404 2.19 2.20 -28.57
CA ILE A 404 1.63 0.87 -28.87
C ILE A 404 0.76 0.94 -30.13
N LEU A 405 1.04 0.06 -31.09
CA LEU A 405 0.40 -0.03 -32.39
C LEU A 405 -0.14 -1.46 -32.62
N PRO A 406 -1.41 -1.75 -32.29
CA PRO A 406 -1.97 -3.10 -32.43
C PRO A 406 -2.02 -3.63 -33.86
N ASP A 407 -1.92 -2.73 -34.85
CA ASP A 407 -1.97 -2.99 -36.29
C ASP A 407 -0.65 -2.61 -37.01
N CYS A 408 0.42 -2.33 -36.23
CA CYS A 408 1.70 -1.80 -36.72
C CYS A 408 1.63 -0.45 -37.46
N ARG A 409 0.51 0.27 -37.39
CA ARG A 409 0.26 1.51 -38.13
C ARG A 409 -0.29 2.63 -37.27
N THR A 410 -1.25 2.36 -36.40
CA THR A 410 -2.01 3.35 -35.65
C THR A 410 -1.59 3.32 -34.19
N VAL A 411 -1.14 4.45 -33.66
CA VAL A 411 -0.83 4.56 -32.22
C VAL A 411 -2.13 4.66 -31.45
N VAL A 412 -2.44 3.67 -30.61
CA VAL A 412 -3.64 3.70 -29.75
C VAL A 412 -3.32 4.19 -28.34
N PHE A 413 -2.05 4.16 -27.95
CA PHE A 413 -1.58 4.57 -26.64
C PHE A 413 -0.11 5.00 -26.69
N ASN A 414 0.26 6.02 -25.92
CA ASN A 414 1.65 6.35 -25.62
C ASN A 414 1.81 6.58 -24.11
N THR A 415 2.84 5.96 -23.51
CA THR A 415 3.02 5.95 -22.05
C THR A 415 3.24 7.33 -21.44
N ALA A 416 3.69 8.32 -22.21
CA ALA A 416 3.93 9.70 -21.74
C ALA A 416 2.82 10.70 -22.13
N LYS A 417 1.80 10.27 -22.89
CA LYS A 417 0.64 11.10 -23.25
C LYS A 417 -0.56 10.76 -22.37
N VAL A 418 -0.64 11.40 -21.20
CA VAL A 418 -1.71 11.15 -20.22
C VAL A 418 -2.99 11.91 -20.63
N THR A 419 -3.99 11.18 -21.11
CA THR A 419 -5.29 11.72 -21.54
C THR A 419 -6.40 11.52 -20.50
N SER A 420 -6.13 10.71 -19.48
CA SER A 420 -7.06 10.50 -18.36
C SER A 420 -7.19 11.75 -17.50
N GLN A 421 -8.39 11.97 -16.96
CA GLN A 421 -8.64 13.04 -16.00
C GLN A 421 -7.68 12.94 -14.81
N LYS A 422 -7.46 14.05 -14.10
CA LYS A 422 -6.78 14.11 -12.81
C LYS A 422 -7.80 14.38 -11.70
N THR A 423 -7.51 13.93 -10.50
CA THR A 423 -8.27 14.28 -9.30
C THR A 423 -7.35 15.06 -8.36
N LEU A 424 -7.82 16.18 -7.82
CA LEU A 424 -7.05 16.90 -6.81
C LEU A 424 -7.07 16.13 -5.50
N GLU A 425 -5.88 15.89 -4.93
CA GLU A 425 -5.77 15.36 -3.58
C GLU A 425 -6.31 16.39 -2.58
N VAL A 426 -7.14 15.91 -1.65
CA VAL A 426 -7.72 16.71 -0.56
C VAL A 426 -6.66 17.46 0.26
N CYS A 427 -5.44 16.93 0.35
CA CYS A 427 -4.36 17.54 1.12
C CYS A 427 -3.57 18.64 0.38
N ASP A 428 -3.78 18.80 -0.92
CA ASP A 428 -3.05 19.77 -1.76
C ASP A 428 -3.90 21.00 -2.11
N ALA A 429 -5.15 21.07 -1.61
CA ALA A 429 -6.10 22.14 -1.91
C ALA A 429 -5.93 23.37 -1.00
N SER A 430 -6.24 24.56 -1.54
CA SER A 430 -6.22 25.82 -0.78
C SER A 430 -7.26 25.85 0.35
N PRO A 431 -7.07 26.66 1.41
CA PRO A 431 -7.99 26.73 2.57
C PRO A 431 -9.44 27.07 2.23
N ALA A 432 -9.72 27.69 1.08
CA ALA A 432 -11.07 28.03 0.64
C ALA A 432 -11.81 26.85 -0.02
N MET A 433 -11.08 25.90 -0.62
CA MET A 433 -11.63 24.68 -1.24
C MET A 433 -11.91 23.56 -0.23
N ASP A 434 -11.22 23.61 0.92
CA ASP A 434 -11.26 22.60 1.98
C ASP A 434 -12.69 22.34 2.52
N THR A 435 -13.57 23.35 2.49
CA THR A 435 -14.93 23.25 3.05
C THR A 435 -15.94 22.49 2.17
N VAL A 436 -15.68 22.32 0.87
CA VAL A 436 -16.64 21.68 -0.06
C VAL A 436 -16.30 20.21 -0.30
N MET A 437 -15.01 19.86 -0.35
CA MET A 437 -14.54 18.49 -0.62
C MET A 437 -14.45 17.62 0.64
N VAL A 438 -14.31 18.25 1.81
CA VAL A 438 -14.17 17.58 3.10
C VAL A 438 -15.25 18.04 4.06
N ARG A 439 -15.92 17.09 4.70
CA ARG A 439 -16.68 17.34 5.93
C ARG A 439 -15.77 17.04 7.11
N GLN A 440 -15.42 18.08 7.86
CA GLN A 440 -14.65 17.98 9.09
C GLN A 440 -15.58 18.18 10.28
N SER A 441 -15.60 17.22 11.20
CA SER A 441 -16.35 17.28 12.45
C SER A 441 -15.37 17.25 13.61
N TYR A 442 -15.21 18.38 14.30
CA TYR A 442 -14.42 18.45 15.52
C TYR A 442 -15.15 17.71 16.65
N LEU A 443 -14.37 17.05 17.50
CA LEU A 443 -14.90 16.35 18.66
C LEU A 443 -15.16 17.36 19.78
N ASP A 444 -16.28 17.21 20.49
CA ASP A 444 -16.64 18.13 21.57
C ASP A 444 -15.60 18.08 22.68
N SER A 445 -14.92 19.22 22.89
CA SER A 445 -13.88 19.38 23.90
C SER A 445 -14.37 19.08 25.33
N SER A 446 -15.67 19.21 25.61
CA SER A 446 -16.26 18.98 26.93
C SER A 446 -16.57 17.50 27.23
N GLU A 447 -16.49 16.64 26.20
CA GLU A 447 -16.83 15.21 26.32
C GLU A 447 -15.63 14.31 26.62
N TRP A 448 -14.41 14.85 26.55
CA TRP A 448 -13.20 14.08 26.85
C TRP A 448 -13.14 13.66 28.32
N SER A 449 -12.74 12.40 28.52
CA SER A 449 -12.33 11.87 29.82
C SER A 449 -10.96 11.23 29.65
N TRP A 450 -10.20 11.15 30.72
CA TRP A 450 -8.83 10.66 30.65
C TRP A 450 -8.45 9.77 31.82
N TYR A 451 -7.37 9.03 31.62
CA TYR A 451 -6.70 8.22 32.64
C TYR A 451 -5.20 8.46 32.51
N GLU A 452 -4.57 8.92 33.59
CA GLU A 452 -3.13 9.13 33.64
C GLU A 452 -2.44 7.79 33.87
N GLU A 453 -1.61 7.39 32.90
CA GLU A 453 -0.86 6.15 32.97
C GLU A 453 0.21 6.25 34.08
N LYS A 454 0.33 5.20 34.90
CA LYS A 454 1.33 5.21 35.97
C LYS A 454 2.72 4.98 35.40
N ILE A 455 3.66 5.82 35.83
CA ILE A 455 5.07 5.71 35.43
C ILE A 455 5.74 4.56 36.19
N GLY A 456 6.38 3.66 35.45
CA GLY A 456 7.12 2.52 35.99
C GLY A 456 6.23 1.33 36.31
N VAL A 457 6.75 0.45 37.16
CA VAL A 457 6.09 -0.80 37.52
C VAL A 457 4.88 -0.55 38.43
N CYS A 458 3.70 -1.01 38.02
CA CYS A 458 2.41 -0.76 38.68
C CYS A 458 1.60 -2.02 38.99
N GLY A 459 2.04 -3.22 38.57
CA GLY A 459 1.29 -4.47 38.75
C GLY A 459 2.02 -5.62 39.44
N ASN A 460 1.23 -6.60 39.92
CA ASN A 460 1.73 -7.85 40.54
C ASN A 460 2.41 -8.80 39.55
N LYS A 461 2.39 -8.50 38.25
CA LYS A 461 3.03 -9.29 37.18
C LYS A 461 4.45 -8.83 36.86
N SER A 462 4.99 -7.90 37.63
CA SER A 462 6.39 -7.51 37.50
C SER A 462 7.33 -8.59 38.03
N PHE A 463 8.56 -8.59 37.52
CA PHE A 463 9.58 -9.54 37.91
C PHE A 463 10.95 -8.87 37.89
N VAL A 464 11.90 -9.44 38.63
CA VAL A 464 13.25 -8.89 38.79
C VAL A 464 14.25 -9.82 38.17
N GLU A 465 15.13 -9.29 37.33
CA GLU A 465 16.26 -10.02 36.77
C GLU A 465 17.57 -9.25 36.99
N SER A 466 18.68 -9.98 36.93
CA SER A 466 20.02 -9.37 36.98
C SER A 466 20.49 -9.07 35.57
N GLY A 467 20.78 -7.81 35.28
CA GLY A 467 21.15 -7.33 33.96
C GLY A 467 19.97 -6.93 33.08
N LEU A 468 20.27 -6.38 31.90
CA LEU A 468 19.28 -5.95 30.92
C LEU A 468 18.72 -7.14 30.11
N LEU A 469 17.40 -7.24 30.01
CA LEU A 469 16.70 -8.17 29.13
C LEU A 469 16.38 -7.54 27.78
N GLU A 470 16.48 -8.35 26.72
CA GLU A 470 16.07 -7.97 25.36
C GLU A 470 14.54 -7.94 25.24
N GLN A 471 13.99 -6.95 24.53
CA GLN A 471 12.57 -6.63 24.56
C GLN A 471 11.68 -7.65 23.83
N ILE A 472 12.09 -8.19 22.69
CA ILE A 472 11.31 -9.19 21.93
C ILE A 472 11.15 -10.46 22.77
N ASN A 473 12.23 -10.97 23.34
CA ASN A 473 12.22 -12.16 24.20
C ASN A 473 11.35 -11.99 25.44
N THR A 474 11.35 -10.77 25.99
CA THR A 474 10.61 -10.45 27.21
C THR A 474 9.12 -10.25 26.96
N THR A 475 8.78 -9.46 25.94
CA THR A 475 7.40 -9.09 25.62
C THR A 475 6.69 -10.14 24.78
N LYS A 476 7.42 -10.97 24.04
CA LYS A 476 6.88 -11.91 23.05
C LYS A 476 5.91 -11.24 22.06
N ASP A 477 6.17 -9.97 21.74
CA ASP A 477 5.34 -9.12 20.89
C ASP A 477 3.87 -9.03 21.36
N THR A 478 3.56 -9.25 22.65
CA THR A 478 2.20 -9.10 23.17
C THR A 478 1.85 -7.64 23.46
N SER A 479 2.85 -6.77 23.58
CA SER A 479 2.72 -5.32 23.73
C SER A 479 3.92 -4.64 23.06
N ASP A 480 3.73 -3.40 22.62
CA ASP A 480 4.82 -2.53 22.16
C ASP A 480 5.72 -2.09 23.32
N PHE A 481 5.26 -2.20 24.56
CA PHE A 481 5.85 -1.54 25.72
C PHE A 481 6.58 -2.53 26.65
N LEU A 482 7.75 -2.11 27.13
CA LEU A 482 8.47 -2.78 28.23
C LEU A 482 9.07 -1.74 29.16
N TRP A 483 8.69 -1.79 30.42
CA TRP A 483 9.29 -1.01 31.48
C TRP A 483 10.56 -1.67 32.00
N TYR A 484 11.62 -0.87 32.15
CA TYR A 484 12.87 -1.20 32.82
C TYR A 484 13.02 -0.25 34.01
N THR A 485 12.94 -0.77 35.23
CA THR A 485 13.06 0.05 36.44
C THR A 485 14.26 -0.40 37.28
N THR A 486 15.11 0.55 37.68
CA THR A 486 16.19 0.31 38.65
C THR A 486 16.36 1.51 39.57
N SER A 487 17.33 1.45 40.47
CA SER A 487 17.65 2.52 41.41
C SER A 487 19.11 2.95 41.32
N ILE A 488 19.35 4.25 41.40
CA ILE A 488 20.68 4.85 41.50
C ILE A 488 20.86 5.33 42.95
N ASN A 489 21.88 4.82 43.63
CA ASN A 489 22.12 5.14 45.05
C ASN A 489 23.26 6.16 45.18
N ILE A 490 22.93 7.34 45.68
CA ILE A 490 23.91 8.39 45.99
C ILE A 490 24.26 8.29 47.47
N ASN A 491 25.34 7.55 47.76
CA ASN A 491 25.95 7.47 49.08
C ASN A 491 26.91 8.64 49.25
N ASP A 492 26.49 9.68 49.97
CA ASP A 492 27.38 10.77 50.34
C ASP A 492 27.60 10.79 51.86
N ASP A 493 28.76 10.26 52.26
CA ASP A 493 29.34 10.57 53.57
C ASP A 493 29.76 12.05 53.56
N MET A 494 29.06 12.82 54.40
CA MET A 494 29.36 14.19 54.84
C MET A 494 28.95 15.37 53.91
N GLU A 495 27.90 16.07 54.37
CA GLU A 495 27.70 17.53 54.27
C GLU A 495 27.19 18.21 52.98
N ILE A 496 26.51 17.54 52.06
CA ILE A 496 25.77 18.26 50.99
C ILE A 496 24.37 17.69 50.76
N HIS A 497 23.33 18.33 51.33
CA HIS A 497 21.91 18.06 51.03
C HIS A 497 21.43 18.58 49.66
N LYS A 498 22.34 18.72 48.68
CA LYS A 498 22.01 19.29 47.37
C LYS A 498 21.98 18.20 46.30
N PRO A 499 21.10 18.32 45.29
CA PRO A 499 21.13 17.45 44.12
C PRO A 499 22.48 17.47 43.40
N ILE A 500 22.91 16.32 42.89
CA ILE A 500 24.12 16.14 42.08
C ILE A 500 23.72 16.07 40.61
N GLU A 501 24.41 16.84 39.77
CA GLU A 501 24.27 16.77 38.32
C GLU A 501 25.10 15.62 37.76
N ALA A 502 24.46 14.72 37.01
CA ALA A 502 25.10 13.58 36.35
C ALA A 502 24.66 13.50 34.87
N SER A 503 25.37 12.68 34.08
CA SER A 503 25.01 12.41 32.69
C SER A 503 24.59 10.96 32.55
N LEU A 504 23.34 10.74 32.16
CA LEU A 504 22.77 9.44 31.85
C LEU A 504 22.94 9.16 30.36
N LYS A 505 23.65 8.07 30.05
CA LYS A 505 23.83 7.54 28.70
C LYS A 505 23.10 6.21 28.57
N ILE A 506 22.14 6.15 27.66
CA ILE A 506 21.38 4.94 27.32
C ILE A 506 21.62 4.62 25.85
N SER A 507 21.96 3.37 25.55
CA SER A 507 21.93 2.84 24.19
C SER A 507 20.77 1.85 24.08
N SER A 508 20.09 1.87 22.93
CA SER A 508 18.96 0.99 22.62
C SER A 508 19.16 0.37 21.24
N LEU A 509 18.78 -0.90 21.10
CA LEU A 509 18.69 -1.58 19.80
C LEU A 509 17.49 -1.08 18.99
N GLY A 510 16.53 -0.42 19.63
CA GLY A 510 15.35 0.18 19.02
C GLY A 510 14.10 -0.02 19.89
N HIS A 511 12.96 0.56 19.54
CA HIS A 511 12.77 1.51 18.44
C HIS A 511 12.61 2.95 18.96
N ALA A 512 12.04 3.11 20.16
CA ALA A 512 12.02 4.36 20.92
C ALA A 512 12.08 4.08 22.42
N ALA A 513 12.47 5.08 23.21
CA ALA A 513 12.46 4.99 24.66
C ALA A 513 12.19 6.34 25.33
N MET A 514 11.34 6.32 26.36
CA MET A 514 11.06 7.45 27.23
C MET A 514 11.67 7.20 28.61
N VAL A 515 12.41 8.17 29.13
CA VAL A 515 13.24 8.02 30.33
C VAL A 515 12.74 8.94 31.44
N PHE A 516 12.63 8.38 32.64
CA PHE A 516 12.16 9.08 33.83
C PHE A 516 13.13 8.91 34.98
N VAL A 517 13.38 9.99 35.71
CA VAL A 517 14.12 9.98 36.97
C VAL A 517 13.20 10.51 38.06
N ASN A 518 12.99 9.72 39.12
CA ASN A 518 12.06 10.03 40.20
C ASN A 518 10.66 10.43 39.67
N LYS A 519 10.15 9.63 38.71
CA LYS A 519 8.86 9.83 38.02
C LYS A 519 8.74 11.11 37.19
N LYS A 520 9.83 11.84 36.94
CA LYS A 520 9.86 13.01 36.05
C LYS A 520 10.48 12.66 34.71
N PRO A 521 9.87 13.04 33.57
CA PRO A 521 10.46 12.78 32.26
C PRO A 521 11.75 13.57 32.07
N VAL A 522 12.82 12.91 31.62
CA VAL A 522 14.14 13.53 31.38
C VAL A 522 14.62 13.42 29.93
N GLY A 523 14.01 12.54 29.13
CA GLY A 523 14.35 12.42 27.72
C GLY A 523 13.49 11.41 26.95
N PHE A 524 13.42 11.63 25.65
CA PHE A 524 12.87 10.72 24.67
C PHE A 524 13.90 10.53 23.56
N GLY A 525 14.11 9.29 23.13
CA GLY A 525 15.00 8.92 22.03
C GLY A 525 14.32 7.89 21.12
N TYR A 526 14.69 7.89 19.84
CA TYR A 526 14.11 7.01 18.83
C TYR A 526 15.09 6.80 17.68
N GLY A 527 14.95 5.68 16.98
CA GLY A 527 15.65 5.37 15.73
C GLY A 527 14.85 5.71 14.48
N ILE A 528 15.44 5.45 13.32
CA ILE A 528 14.83 5.59 11.98
C ILE A 528 14.52 4.21 11.39
N HIS A 529 13.72 4.16 10.31
CA HIS A 529 13.40 2.92 9.61
C HIS A 529 14.65 2.13 9.18
N ASP A 530 15.62 2.79 8.54
CA ASP A 530 16.84 2.13 8.03
C ASP A 530 17.90 1.88 9.13
N GLY A 531 17.55 2.13 10.39
CA GLY A 531 18.46 2.07 11.53
C GLY A 531 17.73 2.33 12.85
N ALA A 532 17.13 1.26 13.40
CA ALA A 532 16.30 1.32 14.60
C ALA A 532 17.05 1.69 15.88
N SER A 533 18.35 1.41 15.95
CA SER A 533 19.16 1.64 17.14
C SER A 533 19.46 3.13 17.36
N PHE A 534 19.50 3.55 18.62
CA PHE A 534 19.78 4.94 18.98
C PHE A 534 20.49 5.03 20.34
N ALA A 535 21.12 6.18 20.59
CA ALA A 535 21.70 6.50 21.88
C ALA A 535 21.14 7.84 22.41
N LEU A 536 20.84 7.86 23.69
CA LEU A 536 20.34 9.02 24.42
C LEU A 536 21.38 9.44 25.46
N ASN A 537 21.76 10.72 25.45
CA ASN A 537 22.62 11.33 26.46
C ASN A 537 21.91 12.53 27.07
N LYS A 538 21.57 12.46 28.36
CA LYS A 538 20.83 13.49 29.06
C LYS A 538 21.50 13.83 30.38
N LYS A 539 21.51 15.13 30.70
CA LYS A 539 21.85 15.61 32.04
C LYS A 539 20.67 15.30 32.96
N ILE A 540 20.96 14.75 34.13
CA ILE A 540 19.98 14.38 35.15
C ILE A 540 20.42 14.92 36.50
N SER A 541 19.44 15.26 37.34
CA SER A 541 19.66 15.73 38.72
C SER A 541 19.26 14.62 39.68
N LEU A 542 20.19 14.21 40.56
CA LEU A 542 20.02 13.10 41.49
C LEU A 542 20.01 13.62 42.92
N ASN A 543 18.99 13.24 43.69
CA ASN A 543 18.89 13.61 45.10
C ASN A 543 19.82 12.73 45.95
N PRO A 544 20.24 13.20 47.15
CA PRO A 544 20.88 12.32 48.13
C PRO A 544 20.00 11.09 48.44
N GLY A 545 20.61 9.91 48.54
CA GLY A 545 19.91 8.64 48.75
C GLY A 545 19.51 7.93 47.46
N THR A 546 18.41 7.19 47.52
CA THR A 546 17.93 6.34 46.41
C THR A 546 17.10 7.13 45.42
N ASN A 547 17.48 7.08 44.15
CA ASN A 547 16.75 7.67 43.03
C ASN A 547 16.20 6.58 42.12
N ALA A 548 14.93 6.67 41.75
CA ALA A 548 14.32 5.73 40.80
C ALA A 548 14.66 6.13 39.35
N LEU A 549 15.07 5.17 38.55
CA LEU A 549 15.22 5.28 37.10
C LEU A 549 14.20 4.34 36.45
N ASP A 550 13.23 4.91 35.75
CA ASP A 550 12.26 4.15 34.95
C ASP A 550 12.49 4.46 33.46
N ILE A 551 12.58 3.42 32.63
CA ILE A 551 12.72 3.55 31.18
C ILE A 551 11.58 2.77 30.54
N LEU A 552 10.74 3.45 29.76
CA LEU A 552 9.72 2.83 28.92
C LEU A 552 10.29 2.63 27.52
N SER A 553 10.62 1.39 27.17
CA SER A 553 11.05 1.02 25.82
C SER A 553 9.84 0.67 24.95
N MET A 554 9.86 1.12 23.70
CA MET A 554 8.75 1.04 22.76
C MET A 554 9.20 0.38 21.45
N MET A 555 8.53 -0.71 21.06
CA MET A 555 8.66 -1.30 19.73
C MET A 555 7.62 -0.71 18.78
N ILE A 556 8.01 -0.46 17.53
CA ILE A 556 7.10 0.04 16.48
C ILE A 556 7.14 -0.98 15.33
N GLY A 557 6.55 -2.15 15.58
CA GLY A 557 6.66 -3.31 14.69
C GLY A 557 8.06 -3.95 14.70
N LEU A 558 8.17 -5.11 14.08
CA LEU A 558 9.38 -5.95 14.08
C LEU A 558 10.04 -6.01 12.70
N GLN A 559 11.35 -6.22 12.70
CA GLN A 559 12.15 -6.41 11.48
C GLN A 559 11.51 -7.44 10.55
N ASN A 560 11.39 -7.12 9.27
CA ASN A 560 10.64 -7.91 8.29
C ASN A 560 11.49 -8.39 7.10
N TYR A 561 12.71 -7.89 6.95
CA TYR A 561 13.56 -8.11 5.78
C TYR A 561 15.05 -8.17 6.16
N GLY A 562 15.81 -8.87 5.33
CA GLY A 562 17.24 -9.10 5.47
C GLY A 562 17.58 -10.54 5.89
N PRO A 563 18.84 -10.97 5.73
CA PRO A 563 19.29 -12.25 6.28
C PRO A 563 19.32 -12.18 7.81
N TRP A 564 18.97 -13.28 8.49
CA TRP A 564 19.03 -13.37 9.96
C TRP A 564 18.25 -12.24 10.66
N PHE A 565 17.20 -11.73 10.04
CA PHE A 565 16.41 -10.63 10.61
C PHE A 565 15.72 -11.06 11.92
N ASP A 566 15.47 -12.36 12.07
CA ASP A 566 14.78 -12.99 13.19
C ASP A 566 15.58 -12.94 14.51
N ILE A 567 16.89 -12.75 14.44
CA ILE A 567 17.79 -12.65 15.61
C ILE A 567 18.17 -11.21 15.98
N GLN A 568 17.68 -10.21 15.23
CA GLN A 568 17.86 -8.82 15.59
C GLN A 568 17.02 -8.51 16.84
N GLY A 569 17.67 -8.07 17.91
CA GLY A 569 17.00 -7.69 19.15
C GLY A 569 16.44 -6.27 19.11
N ALA A 570 15.58 -5.97 20.08
CA ALA A 570 15.07 -4.64 20.37
C ALA A 570 15.21 -4.31 21.87
N GLY A 571 15.01 -3.05 22.23
CA GLY A 571 15.03 -2.60 23.62
C GLY A 571 16.39 -2.07 24.09
N ILE A 572 16.51 -1.90 25.41
CA ILE A 572 17.64 -1.22 26.04
C ILE A 572 18.86 -2.14 26.08
N ASP A 573 19.96 -1.69 25.48
CA ASP A 573 21.22 -2.43 25.36
C ASP A 573 22.21 -2.07 26.47
N SER A 574 22.34 -0.78 26.79
CA SER A 574 23.23 -0.36 27.88
C SER A 574 22.77 0.91 28.57
N VAL A 575 23.07 1.01 29.87
CA VAL A 575 22.74 2.15 30.73
C VAL A 575 23.95 2.49 31.59
N ASN A 576 24.45 3.72 31.45
CA ASN A 576 25.61 4.22 32.19
C ASN A 576 25.33 5.60 32.77
N VAL A 577 25.80 5.85 34.00
CA VAL A 577 25.75 7.16 34.64
C VAL A 577 27.18 7.65 34.85
N THR A 578 27.47 8.85 34.37
CA THR A 578 28.78 9.50 34.50
C THR A 578 28.64 10.82 35.26
N GLY A 579 29.74 11.34 35.81
CA GLY A 579 29.75 12.59 36.58
C GLY A 579 29.63 12.41 38.10
N LEU A 580 29.50 11.17 38.58
CA LEU A 580 29.56 10.83 39.99
C LEU A 580 31.03 10.67 40.41
N LYS A 581 31.56 11.60 41.22
CA LYS A 581 32.89 11.54 41.89
C LYS A 581 33.99 10.74 41.14
N LYS A 582 34.31 11.13 39.91
CA LYS A 582 35.36 10.55 39.03
C LYS A 582 35.18 9.09 38.55
N HIS A 583 34.02 8.46 38.78
CA HIS A 583 33.73 7.10 38.29
C HIS A 583 32.50 7.06 37.39
N THR A 584 32.44 6.05 36.51
CA THR A 584 31.25 5.71 35.72
C THR A 584 30.52 4.59 36.45
N GLU A 585 29.26 4.79 36.77
CA GLU A 585 28.40 3.75 37.31
C GLU A 585 27.75 3.00 36.15
N HIS A 586 28.06 1.70 36.05
CA HIS A 586 27.56 0.82 35.00
C HIS A 586 26.29 0.11 35.49
N LEU A 587 25.12 0.61 35.09
CA LEU A 587 23.83 0.08 35.53
C LEU A 587 23.34 -1.10 34.69
N SER A 588 23.97 -1.37 33.54
CA SER A 588 23.58 -2.50 32.66
C SER A 588 23.58 -3.87 33.37
N SER A 589 24.43 -4.05 34.38
CA SER A 589 24.54 -5.31 35.15
C SER A 589 23.83 -5.26 36.51
N ALA A 590 23.12 -4.16 36.80
CA ALA A 590 22.37 -4.01 38.04
C ALA A 590 21.13 -4.93 38.05
N LYS A 591 20.43 -4.97 39.19
CA LYS A 591 19.11 -5.59 39.25
C LYS A 591 18.09 -4.64 38.61
N TRP A 592 17.28 -5.18 37.71
CA TRP A 592 16.22 -4.46 37.03
C TRP A 592 14.88 -5.13 37.29
N THR A 593 13.86 -4.31 37.56
CA THR A 593 12.47 -4.74 37.63
C THR A 593 11.79 -4.46 36.30
N TYR A 594 11.08 -5.45 35.78
CA TYR A 594 10.44 -5.43 34.47
C TYR A 594 8.92 -5.47 34.57
N GLN A 595 8.26 -4.81 33.62
CA GLN A 595 6.82 -4.98 33.37
C GLN A 595 6.55 -4.88 31.86
N VAL A 596 6.02 -5.96 31.28
CA VAL A 596 5.51 -5.96 29.91
C VAL A 596 4.23 -5.13 29.87
N GLY A 597 4.06 -4.28 28.86
CA GLY A 597 2.84 -3.47 28.70
C GLY A 597 2.65 -2.35 29.72
N THR A 598 1.62 -1.55 29.48
CA THR A 598 1.22 -0.45 30.38
C THR A 598 0.02 -0.83 31.25
N GLU A 599 -0.26 -0.07 32.31
CA GLU A 599 -1.44 -0.31 33.16
C GLU A 599 -2.72 -0.22 32.36
N GLY A 600 -2.83 0.77 31.46
CA GLY A 600 -4.00 0.93 30.60
C GLY A 600 -4.28 -0.29 29.72
N GLU A 601 -3.24 -0.94 29.18
CA GLU A 601 -3.37 -2.20 28.43
C GLU A 601 -3.89 -3.34 29.33
N TYR A 602 -3.39 -3.44 30.58
CA TYR A 602 -3.85 -4.47 31.52
C TYR A 602 -5.27 -4.25 32.02
N LEU A 603 -5.64 -2.99 32.24
CA LEU A 603 -7.00 -2.61 32.60
C LEU A 603 -7.95 -2.84 31.43
N GLY A 604 -7.45 -2.81 30.18
CA GLY A 604 -8.26 -2.94 28.97
C GLY A 604 -9.00 -1.65 28.63
N LEU A 605 -8.38 -0.48 28.84
CA LEU A 605 -9.05 0.82 28.67
C LEU A 605 -9.59 1.05 27.24
N GLN A 606 -9.07 0.34 26.24
CA GLN A 606 -9.59 0.35 24.88
C GLN A 606 -10.93 -0.39 24.71
N GLU A 607 -11.29 -1.27 25.63
CA GLU A 607 -12.48 -2.11 25.52
C GLU A 607 -13.78 -1.30 25.75
N PRO A 608 -14.79 -1.44 24.89
CA PRO A 608 -16.06 -0.71 25.03
C PRO A 608 -16.74 -0.89 26.39
N ASP A 609 -16.61 -2.06 27.01
CA ASP A 609 -17.23 -2.38 28.32
C ASP A 609 -16.69 -1.50 29.46
N LEU A 610 -15.47 -0.98 29.31
CA LEU A 610 -14.84 -0.10 30.31
C LEU A 610 -15.03 1.38 30.02
N ALA A 611 -15.73 1.71 28.94
CA ALA A 611 -16.00 3.08 28.54
C ALA A 611 -16.85 3.87 29.54
N ASN A 612 -17.55 3.23 30.48
CA ASN A 612 -18.31 3.93 31.55
C ASN A 612 -17.78 3.62 32.96
N SER A 613 -16.60 3.00 33.07
CA SER A 613 -15.99 2.68 34.36
C SER A 613 -15.58 3.94 35.12
N SER A 614 -15.52 3.83 36.45
CA SER A 614 -15.04 4.89 37.35
C SER A 614 -13.53 5.13 37.28
N LEU A 615 -12.81 4.39 36.43
CA LEU A 615 -11.38 4.58 36.18
C LEU A 615 -11.11 5.91 35.45
N TRP A 616 -12.05 6.34 34.62
CA TRP A 616 -11.91 7.54 33.82
C TRP A 616 -12.25 8.78 34.63
N TYR A 617 -11.32 9.74 34.63
CA TYR A 617 -11.54 11.05 35.20
C TYR A 617 -12.15 12.00 34.17
N LYS A 618 -13.15 12.79 34.60
CA LYS A 618 -13.72 13.89 33.83
C LYS A 618 -13.59 15.16 34.66
N GLY A 619 -12.87 16.15 34.14
CA GLY A 619 -12.67 17.45 34.77
C GLY A 619 -13.13 18.61 33.88
N ASN A 620 -12.80 19.83 34.29
CA ASN A 620 -13.23 21.04 33.58
C ASN A 620 -12.51 21.28 32.25
N ALA A 621 -11.26 20.81 32.12
CA ALA A 621 -10.46 20.93 30.91
C ALA A 621 -9.65 19.65 30.70
N VAL A 622 -9.64 19.16 29.46
CA VAL A 622 -8.82 18.00 29.07
C VAL A 622 -7.33 18.37 29.14
N PRO A 623 -6.47 17.51 29.70
CA PRO A 623 -5.03 17.72 29.66
C PRO A 623 -4.53 17.83 28.20
N VAL A 624 -3.56 18.69 27.98
CA VAL A 624 -2.90 18.89 26.68
C VAL A 624 -1.40 18.79 26.87
N ASN A 625 -0.68 18.28 25.86
CA ASN A 625 0.77 18.05 25.91
C ASN A 625 1.22 17.24 27.14
N HIS A 626 0.39 16.28 27.55
CA HIS A 626 0.67 15.37 28.65
C HIS A 626 1.08 14.01 28.10
N SER A 627 2.25 13.50 28.49
CA SER A 627 2.74 12.18 28.08
C SER A 627 2.08 11.07 28.90
N LEU A 628 2.07 9.85 28.35
CA LEU A 628 1.51 8.65 28.97
C LEU A 628 0.11 8.89 29.55
N ILE A 629 -0.84 9.11 28.66
CA ILE A 629 -2.22 9.40 29.02
C ILE A 629 -3.17 8.71 28.07
N TRP A 630 -4.24 8.16 28.62
CA TRP A 630 -5.34 7.63 27.83
C TRP A 630 -6.43 8.67 27.75
N TYR A 631 -6.92 8.92 26.55
CA TYR A 631 -8.09 9.75 26.30
C TYR A 631 -9.22 8.89 25.78
N LYS A 632 -10.44 9.21 26.19
CA LYS A 632 -11.65 8.73 25.52
C LYS A 632 -12.62 9.85 25.25
N THR A 633 -13.41 9.70 24.21
CA THR A 633 -14.58 10.53 23.93
C THR A 633 -15.62 9.74 23.15
N ILE A 634 -16.82 10.31 23.03
CA ILE A 634 -17.90 9.75 22.22
C ILE A 634 -18.18 10.69 21.07
N PHE A 635 -18.34 10.14 19.88
CA PHE A 635 -18.71 10.90 18.69
C PHE A 635 -19.87 10.25 17.94
N VAL A 636 -20.58 11.03 17.15
CA VAL A 636 -21.63 10.51 16.25
C VAL A 636 -21.01 10.28 14.88
N ALA A 637 -21.32 9.14 14.26
CA ALA A 637 -20.83 8.85 12.92
C ALA A 637 -21.25 9.96 11.93
N PRO A 638 -20.30 10.60 11.22
CA PRO A 638 -20.62 11.56 10.17
C PRO A 638 -21.51 10.93 9.09
N GLU A 639 -22.39 11.74 8.48
CA GLU A 639 -23.24 11.31 7.36
C GLU A 639 -22.42 10.88 6.13
N GLY A 640 -23.06 10.11 5.23
CA GLY A 640 -22.46 9.64 3.99
C GLY A 640 -22.35 8.12 3.93
N SER A 641 -21.58 7.59 2.98
CA SER A 641 -21.22 6.17 2.84
C SER A 641 -19.73 5.96 2.61
N GLY A 642 -18.98 7.04 2.39
CA GLY A 642 -17.54 7.01 2.13
C GLY A 642 -16.70 6.69 3.37
N PRO A 643 -15.43 6.28 3.16
CA PRO A 643 -14.48 6.03 4.23
C PRO A 643 -14.21 7.30 5.07
N LEU A 644 -13.83 7.10 6.33
CA LEU A 644 -13.51 8.19 7.26
C LEU A 644 -12.03 8.17 7.64
N SER A 645 -11.56 9.30 8.14
CA SER A 645 -10.22 9.43 8.70
C SER A 645 -10.26 10.19 10.00
N LEU A 646 -9.46 9.75 10.97
CA LEU A 646 -9.16 10.50 12.17
C LEU A 646 -7.98 11.43 11.88
N ASN A 647 -8.18 12.74 12.00
CA ASN A 647 -7.10 13.71 11.93
C ASN A 647 -6.43 13.82 13.29
N LEU A 648 -5.19 13.32 13.34
CA LEU A 648 -4.35 13.32 14.54
C LEU A 648 -3.16 14.29 14.40
N ALA A 649 -3.18 15.24 13.47
CA ALA A 649 -2.06 16.16 13.24
C ALA A 649 -1.56 16.91 14.50
N THR A 650 -2.43 17.08 15.51
CA THR A 650 -2.12 17.77 16.78
C THR A 650 -1.67 16.84 17.89
N MET A 651 -1.54 15.55 17.62
CA MET A 651 -1.14 14.53 18.59
C MET A 651 0.37 14.26 18.54
N GLY A 652 0.87 13.43 19.46
CA GLY A 652 2.30 13.11 19.56
C GLY A 652 2.64 11.79 18.90
N LYS A 653 2.48 10.71 19.67
CA LYS A 653 2.66 9.31 19.26
C LYS A 653 1.70 8.46 20.08
N GLY A 654 1.15 7.40 19.50
CA GLY A 654 0.28 6.53 20.25
C GLY A 654 -0.40 5.43 19.46
N GLN A 655 -1.49 4.95 20.02
CA GLN A 655 -2.42 4.01 19.39
C GLN A 655 -3.84 4.52 19.55
N ALA A 656 -4.70 4.22 18.58
CA ALA A 656 -6.09 4.63 18.60
C ALA A 656 -7.04 3.45 18.31
N TRP A 657 -8.22 3.51 18.93
CA TRP A 657 -9.28 2.52 18.79
C TRP A 657 -10.63 3.18 18.59
N VAL A 658 -11.45 2.58 17.73
CA VAL A 658 -12.85 2.97 17.53
C VAL A 658 -13.72 1.77 17.86
N ASN A 659 -14.59 1.90 18.86
CA ASN A 659 -15.43 0.80 19.35
C ASN A 659 -14.63 -0.49 19.66
N GLY A 660 -13.46 -0.36 20.28
CA GLY A 660 -12.56 -1.47 20.57
C GLY A 660 -11.72 -1.97 19.39
N GLN A 661 -12.01 -1.54 18.16
CA GLN A 661 -11.23 -1.90 16.98
C GLN A 661 -10.02 -0.98 16.82
N SER A 662 -8.82 -1.55 16.83
CA SER A 662 -7.59 -0.78 16.68
C SER A 662 -7.42 -0.28 15.24
N ILE A 663 -7.42 1.04 15.06
CA ILE A 663 -7.18 1.68 13.76
C ILE A 663 -5.68 1.80 13.43
N GLY A 664 -4.82 1.48 14.40
CA GLY A 664 -3.37 1.40 14.24
C GLY A 664 -2.60 2.36 15.13
N ARG A 665 -1.29 2.40 14.91
CA ARG A 665 -0.38 3.35 15.56
C ARG A 665 -0.51 4.73 14.93
N TYR A 666 -0.25 5.79 15.67
CA TYR A 666 -0.07 7.13 15.12
C TYR A 666 1.25 7.72 15.58
N TRP A 667 1.92 8.46 14.71
CA TRP A 667 3.15 9.19 15.06
C TRP A 667 3.34 10.48 14.24
N PRO A 668 2.37 11.41 14.29
CA PRO A 668 2.43 12.69 13.60
C PRO A 668 3.56 13.61 14.13
N ALA A 669 4.04 13.44 15.36
CA ALA A 669 5.20 14.21 15.83
C ALA A 669 6.53 13.80 15.15
N TYR A 670 6.57 12.68 14.41
CA TYR A 670 7.76 12.28 13.67
C TYR A 670 7.80 12.95 12.30
N ILE A 671 8.48 14.08 12.25
CA ILE A 671 8.61 14.92 11.06
C ILE A 671 9.73 14.41 10.13
N SER A 672 9.46 14.41 8.84
CA SER A 672 10.45 14.09 7.80
C SER A 672 11.53 15.17 7.65
N PRO A 673 12.69 14.86 7.06
CA PRO A 673 13.67 15.88 6.66
C PRO A 673 13.02 16.99 5.82
N THR A 674 13.49 18.23 5.96
CA THR A 674 12.96 19.40 5.23
C THR A 674 13.41 19.47 3.77
N THR A 675 14.34 18.59 3.35
CA THR A 675 14.93 18.55 2.01
C THR A 675 14.68 17.20 1.33
N GLY A 676 14.81 17.17 0.01
CA GLY A 676 14.67 15.95 -0.81
C GLY A 676 13.38 15.88 -1.62
N CYS A 677 12.38 16.70 -1.31
CA CYS A 677 11.15 16.79 -2.08
C CYS A 677 11.29 17.71 -3.29
N THR A 678 10.51 17.42 -4.32
CA THR A 678 10.45 18.20 -5.56
C THR A 678 9.00 18.58 -5.85
N ASP A 679 8.74 19.85 -6.14
CA ASP A 679 7.39 20.32 -6.47
C ASP A 679 6.86 19.64 -7.74
N ASN A 680 7.72 19.49 -8.75
CA ASN A 680 7.43 18.78 -10.00
C ASN A 680 8.47 17.70 -10.24
N CYS A 681 8.12 16.43 -10.03
CA CYS A 681 9.02 15.33 -10.37
C CYS A 681 8.99 15.03 -11.87
N ASP A 682 10.16 14.94 -12.49
CA ASP A 682 10.29 14.52 -13.89
C ASP A 682 10.09 13.01 -14.03
N TYR A 683 9.09 12.57 -14.79
CA TYR A 683 8.84 11.16 -15.04
C TYR A 683 10.00 10.50 -15.80
N ARG A 684 10.77 11.26 -16.59
CA ARG A 684 11.76 10.72 -17.52
C ARG A 684 12.97 10.13 -16.81
N GLY A 685 13.50 9.04 -17.37
CA GLY A 685 14.69 8.34 -16.88
C GLY A 685 14.42 7.44 -15.68
N SER A 686 15.38 6.56 -15.38
CA SER A 686 15.25 5.51 -14.37
C SER A 686 14.75 6.04 -13.02
N TYR A 687 13.76 5.34 -12.47
CA TYR A 687 13.11 5.62 -11.20
C TYR A 687 13.74 4.81 -10.06
N ASN A 688 13.76 5.41 -8.87
CA ASN A 688 13.98 4.74 -7.59
C ASN A 688 13.08 5.42 -6.53
N ALA A 689 12.91 4.78 -5.37
CA ALA A 689 12.02 5.24 -4.30
C ALA A 689 12.31 6.66 -3.76
N TRP A 690 13.51 7.21 -4.02
CA TRP A 690 13.94 8.54 -3.59
C TRP A 690 13.84 9.60 -4.68
N LYS A 691 13.44 9.24 -5.91
CA LYS A 691 13.41 10.16 -7.06
C LYS A 691 12.33 11.22 -6.90
N CYS A 692 11.13 10.81 -6.47
CA CYS A 692 9.98 11.69 -6.33
C CYS A 692 9.41 11.56 -4.92
N LEU A 693 9.61 12.62 -4.13
CA LEU A 693 9.18 12.72 -2.74
C LEU A 693 8.31 13.96 -2.56
N LYS A 694 7.27 13.87 -1.74
CA LYS A 694 6.40 15.00 -1.35
C LYS A 694 6.28 15.13 0.17
N LYS A 695 5.81 16.30 0.62
CA LYS A 695 5.57 16.66 2.03
C LYS A 695 6.81 16.55 2.95
N CYS A 696 7.95 17.02 2.48
CA CYS A 696 9.15 17.18 3.32
C CYS A 696 8.92 18.21 4.44
N GLY A 697 9.53 17.99 5.60
CA GLY A 697 9.32 18.83 6.78
C GLY A 697 7.92 18.68 7.39
N GLN A 698 7.15 17.69 6.96
CA GLN A 698 5.82 17.36 7.50
C GLN A 698 5.81 15.93 8.05
N PRO A 699 4.81 15.56 8.87
CA PRO A 699 4.63 14.19 9.30
C PRO A 699 4.34 13.28 8.10
N ALA A 700 4.84 12.05 8.16
CA ALA A 700 4.51 11.02 7.19
C ALA A 700 2.99 10.79 7.09
N GLN A 701 2.30 10.80 8.24
CA GLN A 701 0.88 10.52 8.33
C GLN A 701 0.19 11.37 9.41
N THR A 702 -0.87 12.07 9.02
CA THR A 702 -1.75 12.84 9.91
C THR A 702 -3.18 12.32 9.92
N LEU A 703 -3.60 11.67 8.83
CA LEU A 703 -4.92 11.08 8.65
C LEU A 703 -4.84 9.57 8.85
N TYR A 704 -5.69 9.04 9.72
CA TYR A 704 -5.70 7.63 10.10
C TYR A 704 -7.05 7.01 9.75
N HIS A 705 -7.04 6.02 8.86
CA HIS A 705 -8.26 5.44 8.30
C HIS A 705 -9.15 4.77 9.35
N ILE A 706 -10.43 5.16 9.37
CA ILE A 706 -11.49 4.50 10.10
C ILE A 706 -12.43 3.83 9.09
N PRO A 707 -12.42 2.49 8.99
CA PRO A 707 -13.40 1.78 8.19
C PRO A 707 -14.81 2.09 8.68
N ARG A 708 -15.70 2.43 7.75
CA ARG A 708 -17.07 2.82 8.10
C ARG A 708 -17.84 1.71 8.82
N THR A 709 -17.48 0.45 8.56
CA THR A 709 -18.10 -0.73 9.16
C THR A 709 -17.72 -0.95 10.62
N TRP A 710 -16.74 -0.20 11.14
CA TRP A 710 -16.42 -0.18 12.57
C TRP A 710 -17.25 0.83 13.35
N LEU A 711 -18.05 1.65 12.65
CA LEU A 711 -18.95 2.61 13.27
C LEU A 711 -20.36 2.05 13.46
N ASN A 712 -20.93 2.34 14.62
CA ASN A 712 -22.35 2.27 14.87
C ASN A 712 -23.04 3.51 14.28
N ALA A 713 -24.30 3.36 13.86
CA ALA A 713 -25.08 4.47 13.31
C ALA A 713 -25.28 5.65 14.29
N GLY A 714 -25.19 5.38 15.61
CA GLY A 714 -25.34 6.39 16.66
C GLY A 714 -24.00 6.83 17.25
N LYS A 715 -23.87 6.65 18.57
CA LYS A 715 -22.68 7.00 19.35
C LYS A 715 -21.58 5.96 19.15
N ASN A 716 -20.36 6.45 19.00
CA ASN A 716 -19.14 5.67 18.79
C ASN A 716 -18.10 6.08 19.83
N LEU A 717 -17.42 5.10 20.40
CA LEU A 717 -16.33 5.31 21.33
C LEU A 717 -15.04 5.50 20.57
N LEU A 718 -14.33 6.59 20.84
CA LEU A 718 -12.94 6.79 20.45
C LEU A 718 -12.06 6.70 21.69
N VAL A 719 -11.02 5.86 21.65
CA VAL A 719 -9.98 5.77 22.69
C VAL A 719 -8.62 6.02 22.05
N LEU A 720 -7.78 6.80 22.72
CA LEU A 720 -6.38 7.03 22.35
C LEU A 720 -5.47 6.73 23.54
N HIS A 721 -4.35 6.07 23.29
CA HIS A 721 -3.22 6.03 24.21
C HIS A 721 -2.15 6.98 23.66
N GLU A 722 -2.01 8.16 24.27
CA GLU A 722 -1.04 9.18 23.89
C GLU A 722 0.24 9.03 24.70
N GLU A 723 1.32 8.72 24.00
CA GLU A 723 2.62 8.38 24.59
C GLU A 723 3.50 9.61 24.84
N LEU A 724 3.47 10.62 23.95
CA LEU A 724 4.40 11.76 24.00
C LEU A 724 3.74 13.04 24.52
N GLY A 725 2.51 13.29 24.10
CA GLY A 725 1.75 14.50 24.41
C GLY A 725 1.21 15.16 23.15
N GLY A 726 -0.05 15.55 23.22
CA GLY A 726 -0.77 16.20 22.13
C GLY A 726 -1.98 16.97 22.62
N ASP A 727 -2.72 17.58 21.69
CA ASP A 727 -3.93 18.34 21.98
C ASP A 727 -5.17 17.59 21.44
N PRO A 728 -5.88 16.80 22.28
CA PRO A 728 -7.05 16.04 21.85
C PRO A 728 -8.24 16.92 21.48
N SER A 729 -8.29 18.18 21.94
CA SER A 729 -9.40 19.09 21.63
C SER A 729 -9.46 19.49 20.16
N LYS A 730 -8.37 19.30 19.42
CA LYS A 730 -8.26 19.60 17.98
C LYS A 730 -8.41 18.36 17.09
N ILE A 731 -8.59 17.18 17.69
CA ILE A 731 -8.90 15.97 16.93
C ILE A 731 -10.23 16.17 16.21
N SER A 732 -10.25 15.74 14.95
CA SER A 732 -11.44 15.81 14.12
C SER A 732 -11.59 14.57 13.28
N ILE A 733 -12.83 14.27 12.92
CA ILE A 733 -13.16 13.22 11.97
C ILE A 733 -13.39 13.87 10.63
N ILE A 734 -12.72 13.33 9.62
CA ILE A 734 -12.75 13.79 8.25
C ILE A 734 -13.48 12.74 7.42
N THR A 735 -14.43 13.20 6.61
CA THR A 735 -15.06 12.38 5.56
C THR A 735 -14.94 13.11 4.24
N ARG A 736 -14.50 12.40 3.21
CA ARG A 736 -14.49 12.94 1.85
C ARG A 736 -15.93 13.03 1.36
N ALA A 737 -16.40 14.25 1.09
CA ALA A 737 -17.79 14.53 0.70
C ALA A 737 -17.92 14.91 -0.79
N GLY A 738 -16.79 15.10 -1.45
CA GLY A 738 -16.72 15.37 -2.88
C GLY A 738 -15.31 15.22 -3.41
N GLN A 739 -15.17 15.53 -4.68
CA GLN A 739 -13.87 15.61 -5.32
C GLN A 739 -13.86 16.66 -6.40
N GLU A 740 -12.71 17.26 -6.62
CA GLU A 740 -12.49 18.05 -7.79
C GLU A 740 -11.72 17.24 -8.81
N ILE A 741 -12.26 17.21 -10.03
CA ILE A 741 -11.68 16.50 -11.17
C ILE A 741 -11.37 17.52 -12.25
N CYS A 742 -10.33 17.26 -13.03
CA CYS A 742 -10.03 18.08 -14.18
C CYS A 742 -9.46 17.23 -15.32
N THR A 743 -9.46 17.75 -16.54
CA THR A 743 -8.67 17.18 -17.62
C THR A 743 -8.09 18.28 -18.51
N THR A 744 -6.94 17.98 -19.10
CA THR A 744 -6.29 18.78 -20.13
C THR A 744 -6.09 17.91 -21.36
N LEU A 745 -6.61 18.33 -22.51
CA LEU A 745 -6.52 17.56 -23.76
C LEU A 745 -6.29 18.49 -24.94
N SER A 746 -5.39 18.13 -25.83
CA SER A 746 -5.17 18.79 -27.11
C SER A 746 -5.97 18.13 -28.24
N GLU A 747 -6.17 18.85 -29.34
CA GLU A 747 -6.73 18.26 -30.57
C GLU A 747 -5.83 17.18 -31.19
N ASP A 748 -4.52 17.22 -30.91
CA ASP A 748 -3.53 16.24 -31.38
C ASP A 748 -3.31 15.06 -30.41
N ASP A 749 -4.06 15.03 -29.30
CA ASP A 749 -4.02 13.89 -28.39
C ASP A 749 -4.70 12.66 -28.99
N LEU A 750 -4.44 11.49 -28.42
CA LEU A 750 -5.01 10.24 -28.91
C LEU A 750 -6.48 10.11 -28.48
N PRO A 751 -7.36 9.55 -29.33
CA PRO A 751 -8.66 9.08 -28.87
C PRO A 751 -8.50 8.03 -27.77
N PRO A 752 -9.51 7.83 -26.90
CA PRO A 752 -9.46 6.82 -25.86
C PRO A 752 -9.22 5.41 -26.41
N ALA A 753 -8.32 4.64 -25.79
CA ALA A 753 -7.91 3.32 -26.30
C ALA A 753 -9.07 2.32 -26.46
N ASP A 754 -10.13 2.46 -25.66
CA ASP A 754 -11.35 1.63 -25.70
C ASP A 754 -12.29 1.94 -26.88
N THR A 755 -11.98 2.94 -27.70
CA THR A 755 -12.74 3.30 -28.92
C THR A 755 -12.14 2.71 -30.20
N TRP A 756 -10.99 2.04 -30.09
CA TRP A 756 -10.33 1.36 -31.18
C TRP A 756 -10.90 -0.06 -31.35
N GLU A 757 -11.36 -0.36 -32.57
CA GLU A 757 -11.81 -1.70 -32.94
C GLU A 757 -10.95 -2.26 -34.08
N PRO A 758 -10.61 -3.57 -34.06
CA PRO A 758 -9.97 -4.22 -35.20
C PRO A 758 -10.78 -4.01 -36.49
N GLU A 759 -10.08 -3.82 -37.62
CA GLU A 759 -10.64 -3.61 -38.98
C GLU A 759 -11.39 -2.28 -39.22
N ILE A 760 -12.05 -1.72 -38.20
CA ILE A 760 -12.78 -0.44 -38.28
C ILE A 760 -11.87 0.74 -37.94
N GLY A 761 -10.91 0.52 -37.03
CA GLY A 761 -10.08 1.56 -36.46
C GLY A 761 -10.79 2.33 -35.35
N PHE A 762 -10.52 3.63 -35.21
CA PHE A 762 -11.16 4.45 -34.19
C PHE A 762 -12.61 4.72 -34.59
N THR A 763 -13.54 4.37 -33.71
CA THR A 763 -14.96 4.74 -33.89
C THR A 763 -15.19 6.26 -33.93
N SER A 764 -14.23 7.04 -33.42
CA SER A 764 -14.16 8.48 -33.58
C SER A 764 -12.70 8.95 -33.64
N GLU A 765 -12.33 9.66 -34.71
CA GLU A 765 -10.97 10.20 -34.88
C GLU A 765 -10.68 11.42 -33.97
N VAL A 766 -11.64 11.88 -33.17
CA VAL A 766 -11.46 13.04 -32.29
C VAL A 766 -11.23 12.63 -30.84
N PRO A 767 -10.33 13.32 -30.11
CA PRO A 767 -10.15 13.12 -28.68
C PRO A 767 -11.44 13.42 -27.90
N HIS A 768 -11.60 12.78 -26.76
CA HIS A 768 -12.78 12.96 -25.91
C HIS A 768 -12.37 13.30 -24.48
N ALA A 769 -12.88 14.42 -23.96
CA ALA A 769 -12.80 14.74 -22.55
C ALA A 769 -13.81 13.88 -21.78
N ARG A 770 -13.30 12.88 -21.07
CA ARG A 770 -14.07 12.02 -20.18
C ARG A 770 -13.93 12.51 -18.75
N LEU A 771 -15.03 12.95 -18.16
CA LEU A 771 -15.12 13.34 -16.75
C LEU A 771 -15.98 12.32 -16.03
N THR A 772 -15.49 11.77 -14.93
CA THR A 772 -16.15 10.74 -14.14
C THR A 772 -15.92 10.99 -12.67
N CYS A 773 -17.02 11.03 -11.91
CA CYS A 773 -17.01 11.07 -10.46
C CYS A 773 -16.87 9.66 -9.87
N ASP A 774 -16.34 9.58 -8.66
CA ASP A 774 -16.38 8.36 -7.87
C ASP A 774 -17.83 7.85 -7.71
N GLU A 775 -17.97 6.55 -7.51
CA GLU A 775 -19.28 5.93 -7.42
C GLU A 775 -20.14 6.50 -6.29
N GLY A 776 -21.41 6.73 -6.60
CA GLY A 776 -22.36 7.39 -5.71
C GLY A 776 -22.29 8.92 -5.77
N TRP A 777 -21.34 9.50 -6.51
CA TRP A 777 -21.24 10.94 -6.74
C TRP A 777 -21.61 11.31 -8.17
N HIS A 778 -21.99 12.56 -8.36
CA HIS A 778 -22.30 13.14 -9.65
C HIS A 778 -21.57 14.47 -9.83
N ILE A 779 -21.40 14.88 -11.08
CA ILE A 779 -20.82 16.17 -11.43
C ILE A 779 -21.82 17.24 -11.01
N ALA A 780 -21.48 18.01 -9.99
CA ALA A 780 -22.32 19.04 -9.40
C ALA A 780 -22.24 20.35 -10.18
N SER A 781 -21.04 20.72 -10.61
CA SER A 781 -20.78 21.96 -11.34
C SER A 781 -19.50 21.86 -12.17
N ILE A 782 -19.41 22.73 -13.17
CA ILE A 782 -18.19 22.97 -13.95
C ILE A 782 -17.60 24.29 -13.44
N SER A 783 -16.48 24.22 -12.73
CA SER A 783 -15.83 25.40 -12.16
C SER A 783 -14.99 26.15 -13.18
N PHE A 784 -14.49 25.45 -14.19
CA PHE A 784 -13.68 26.03 -15.27
C PHE A 784 -13.81 25.18 -16.53
N ALA A 785 -13.99 25.80 -17.71
CA ALA A 785 -13.81 25.10 -18.97
C ALA A 785 -13.47 26.07 -20.10
N ILE A 786 -12.29 25.94 -20.68
CA ILE A 786 -11.86 26.75 -21.83
C ILE A 786 -11.20 25.88 -22.88
N PHE A 787 -11.35 26.29 -24.13
CA PHE A 787 -10.70 25.68 -25.29
C PHE A 787 -9.83 26.75 -25.96
N GLY A 788 -8.55 26.47 -26.18
CA GLY A 788 -7.56 27.44 -26.69
C GLY A 788 -6.29 27.45 -25.86
N ASP A 789 -5.80 28.65 -25.54
CA ASP A 789 -4.62 28.91 -24.71
C ASP A 789 -5.02 29.05 -23.22
N PHE A 790 -4.23 28.42 -22.33
CA PHE A 790 -4.42 28.47 -20.88
C PHE A 790 -3.11 28.31 -20.13
N LYS A 791 -3.11 28.73 -18.86
CA LYS A 791 -1.96 28.59 -17.95
C LYS A 791 -2.36 27.90 -16.66
N GLY A 792 -1.39 27.33 -15.97
CA GLY A 792 -1.57 26.64 -14.70
C GLY A 792 -1.88 25.16 -14.87
N GLU A 793 -2.18 24.53 -13.75
CA GLU A 793 -2.45 23.10 -13.65
C GLU A 793 -3.83 22.85 -13.02
N CYS A 794 -4.19 21.58 -12.89
CA CYS A 794 -5.42 21.13 -12.24
C CYS A 794 -5.64 21.87 -10.91
N GLY A 795 -6.77 22.58 -10.73
CA GLY A 795 -7.05 23.36 -9.52
C GLY A 795 -6.69 24.84 -9.61
N ALA A 796 -5.82 25.22 -10.55
CA ALA A 796 -5.28 26.57 -10.66
C ALA A 796 -5.21 27.05 -12.13
N PHE A 797 -6.12 26.58 -12.98
CA PHE A 797 -6.18 27.03 -14.36
C PHE A 797 -6.56 28.50 -14.47
N THR A 798 -5.92 29.20 -15.40
CA THR A 798 -6.24 30.58 -15.76
C THR A 798 -6.33 30.71 -17.28
N PRO A 799 -7.28 31.52 -17.80
CA PRO A 799 -7.39 31.70 -19.24
C PRO A 799 -6.15 32.38 -19.81
N GLY A 800 -5.74 31.93 -20.99
CA GLY A 800 -4.66 32.51 -21.77
C GLY A 800 -5.10 33.72 -22.58
N SER A 801 -4.33 34.02 -23.62
CA SER A 801 -4.55 35.19 -24.49
C SER A 801 -5.65 34.97 -25.54
N CYS A 802 -5.91 33.71 -25.89
CA CYS A 802 -6.80 33.33 -26.99
C CYS A 802 -7.57 32.07 -26.61
N TYR A 803 -8.87 32.18 -26.34
CA TYR A 803 -9.69 31.05 -25.90
C TYR A 803 -11.19 31.30 -26.12
N PHE A 804 -11.95 30.21 -26.14
CA PHE A 804 -13.39 30.24 -25.91
C PHE A 804 -13.72 29.63 -24.55
N ASN A 805 -14.63 30.28 -23.82
CA ASN A 805 -15.25 29.67 -22.65
C ASN A 805 -16.30 28.67 -23.13
N VAL A 806 -16.10 27.40 -22.78
CA VAL A 806 -16.94 26.28 -23.19
C VAL A 806 -17.69 25.64 -22.02
N ALA A 807 -17.74 26.31 -20.86
CA ALA A 807 -18.36 25.79 -19.64
C ALA A 807 -19.82 25.36 -19.86
N SER A 808 -20.61 26.17 -20.56
CA SER A 808 -22.03 25.85 -20.84
C SER A 808 -22.24 24.55 -21.62
N LYS A 809 -21.29 24.16 -22.48
CA LYS A 809 -21.34 22.87 -23.19
C LYS A 809 -21.11 21.71 -22.24
N PHE A 810 -20.14 21.84 -21.34
CA PHE A 810 -19.85 20.84 -20.32
C PHE A 810 -20.96 20.78 -19.27
N GLU A 811 -21.51 21.92 -18.84
CA GLU A 811 -22.65 21.96 -17.91
C GLU A 811 -23.83 21.16 -18.45
N LYS A 812 -24.21 21.41 -19.71
CA LYS A 812 -25.30 20.68 -20.38
C LYS A 812 -25.00 19.19 -20.55
N ALA A 813 -23.74 18.82 -20.80
CA ALA A 813 -23.36 17.44 -21.06
C ALA A 813 -23.18 16.61 -19.77
N CYS A 814 -22.70 17.23 -18.70
CA CYS A 814 -22.08 16.57 -17.57
C CYS A 814 -22.81 16.74 -16.24
N VAL A 815 -23.38 17.92 -15.95
CA VAL A 815 -23.97 18.20 -14.63
C VAL A 815 -25.15 17.27 -14.35
N GLY A 816 -25.20 16.71 -13.14
CA GLY A 816 -26.20 15.74 -12.70
C GLY A 816 -25.91 14.29 -13.12
N LYS A 817 -24.79 14.03 -13.81
CA LYS A 817 -24.37 12.67 -14.19
C LYS A 817 -23.14 12.24 -13.42
N GLN A 818 -23.00 10.94 -13.19
CA GLN A 818 -21.76 10.38 -12.64
C GLN A 818 -20.59 10.55 -13.60
N GLY A 819 -20.82 10.45 -14.90
CA GLY A 819 -19.79 10.72 -15.91
C GLY A 819 -20.36 11.21 -17.23
N CYS A 820 -19.50 11.84 -18.01
CA CYS A 820 -19.80 12.37 -19.33
C CYS A 820 -18.57 12.26 -20.25
N SER A 821 -18.83 12.37 -21.55
CA SER A 821 -17.80 12.39 -22.59
C SER A 821 -18.14 13.51 -23.57
N VAL A 822 -17.18 14.39 -23.86
CA VAL A 822 -17.36 15.52 -24.79
C VAL A 822 -16.26 15.48 -25.85
N PRO A 823 -16.59 15.43 -27.17
CA PRO A 823 -15.59 15.42 -28.24
C PRO A 823 -14.85 16.75 -28.34
N ILE A 824 -13.54 16.69 -28.56
CA ILE A 824 -12.64 17.84 -28.62
C ILE A 824 -12.27 18.10 -30.07
N SER A 825 -12.90 19.10 -30.67
CA SER A 825 -12.62 19.54 -32.04
C SER A 825 -13.07 20.98 -32.25
N THR A 826 -12.46 21.68 -33.20
CA THR A 826 -12.93 23.01 -33.64
C THR A 826 -14.39 23.00 -34.08
N THR A 827 -14.86 21.93 -34.73
CA THR A 827 -16.25 21.80 -35.16
C THR A 827 -17.21 21.76 -33.97
N ASN A 828 -16.84 21.06 -32.90
CA ASN A 828 -17.69 20.94 -31.72
C ASN A 828 -17.55 22.12 -30.76
N LEU A 829 -16.34 22.61 -30.52
CA LEU A 829 -16.03 23.60 -29.47
C LEU A 829 -15.85 25.03 -30.00
N GLY A 830 -15.61 25.20 -31.29
CA GLY A 830 -15.28 26.47 -31.95
C GLY A 830 -13.77 26.61 -32.20
N ASP A 831 -13.37 27.57 -33.03
CA ASP A 831 -11.96 27.86 -33.33
C ASP A 831 -11.55 29.25 -32.80
N PRO A 832 -11.18 29.38 -31.52
CA PRO A 832 -10.81 30.65 -30.92
C PRO A 832 -9.48 31.19 -31.46
N CYS A 833 -8.60 30.30 -31.94
CA CYS A 833 -7.23 30.60 -32.33
C CYS A 833 -6.92 29.98 -33.70
N PRO A 834 -7.42 30.57 -34.79
CA PRO A 834 -7.27 30.00 -36.12
C PRO A 834 -5.80 29.76 -36.48
N GLY A 835 -5.51 28.54 -36.95
CA GLY A 835 -4.15 28.14 -37.35
C GLY A 835 -3.23 27.72 -36.19
N MET A 836 -3.71 27.73 -34.95
CA MET A 836 -2.99 27.19 -33.79
C MET A 836 -3.58 25.84 -33.36
N LEU A 837 -2.80 25.04 -32.65
CA LEU A 837 -3.28 23.85 -31.95
C LEU A 837 -4.02 24.29 -30.68
N LYS A 838 -5.27 23.86 -30.49
CA LYS A 838 -6.07 24.23 -29.30
C LYS A 838 -6.00 23.12 -28.28
N SER A 839 -6.05 23.51 -27.01
CA SER A 839 -6.18 22.57 -25.91
C SER A 839 -7.38 22.94 -25.04
N LEU A 840 -8.10 21.93 -24.59
CA LEU A 840 -9.12 22.03 -23.57
C LEU A 840 -8.45 21.96 -22.20
N ALA A 841 -8.85 22.85 -21.29
CA ALA A 841 -8.77 22.64 -19.85
C ALA A 841 -10.17 22.69 -19.27
N VAL A 842 -10.58 21.67 -18.53
CA VAL A 842 -11.88 21.63 -17.83
C VAL A 842 -11.69 21.15 -16.39
N GLN A 843 -12.42 21.75 -15.47
CA GLN A 843 -12.44 21.46 -14.05
C GLN A 843 -13.90 21.38 -13.58
N ALA A 844 -14.19 20.35 -12.80
CA ALA A 844 -15.53 20.04 -12.35
C ALA A 844 -15.51 19.57 -10.89
N LEU A 845 -16.54 19.96 -10.15
CA LEU A 845 -16.77 19.52 -8.79
C LEU A 845 -17.74 18.34 -8.81
N CYS A 846 -17.37 17.28 -8.12
CA CYS A 846 -18.21 16.12 -7.82
C CYS A 846 -18.67 16.17 -6.37
N ASN A 847 -19.92 15.79 -6.10
CA ASN A 847 -20.42 15.55 -4.76
C ASN A 847 -21.45 14.41 -4.76
N SER A 848 -21.81 13.97 -3.55
CA SER A 848 -22.82 12.92 -3.32
C SER A 848 -24.24 13.38 -3.66
#